data_AF-A0A9Q1FTX4-F1
#
_entry.id   AF-A0A9Q1FTX4-F1
#
_cell.length_a   1.000
_cell.length_b   1.000
_cell.length_c   1.000
_cell.angle_alpha   90.00
_cell.angle_beta   90.00
_cell.angle_gamma   90.00
#
_symmetry.space_group_name_H-M   'P 1'
#
loop_
_entity.id
_entity.type
_entity.pdbx_description
1 polymer ?
#
loop_
_entity_poly.entity_id
_entity_poly.type
_entity_poly.pdbx_seq_one_letter_code
_entity_poly.pdbx_strand_id
1 'polypeptide(L)'
;MKGLRGKDGEVVGDTEGMLGVEEKFYTALFGEKEVVEERVEEVVGFIERVVEEGVGLDAPVEMTEWFSRASGARLNRDKCDLKLYGQWTETEHLGMPLTGMEQMCQVRGLALGRTEDVWKAVAHPDLMHRHRDLAWLVTHEVLPVQSVLHARSLARTAVCPRIGCGREETVRHFLWDCWAAQALWKRWRGFLQKYMEEGATLDCQLILYGGGKVRGTRAWRALWLAINCLKWTLWAARTALKLEGKVLSTEATKRMVLAALRDYMLRDCRKKGKERAIQMWGHAAWALVVGEGGPGLLGQGTVHGGAAAFSYDVELKLRKGNEAYEKTKKGISLTRDMKMDILDKIAQAVFELKAYPDQDQIESVASALVSKHPCLREPGSETGYDGWKISIKYKLGNYRSKLRQAGCIEVSINRKRRNDGDDGASPSLKRAKRGEINHVPDHPDNHTDDSLEEERLALVEEFKKRNKNVALIKQQMELTFSLRRKEIVDLEPMVSEVRERWPALFCEAEIREEFHRITNKNLIDDFRAAINQHTPGLHRLYRARRTAFPPAMDQLLNRLDEETSDITAHRQTAALKGLPLYLRDSHEKLFRNCLDTDPEEEQTKGLIVGILTVLEDDDSSAPARIMNIAVILEEDIVLQDLPDLPTAFAFLFGLIYSLNLQYPKELRYTFETIQKVFMELGTDLSARVRSLKNKLLQ
;
A
#
# COMPACT_ATOMS: atom_id res chain seq x y z
N MET A 1 -5.86 -31.85 31.16
CA MET A 1 -4.84 -30.79 31.02
C MET A 1 -3.70 -31.11 31.99
N LYS A 2 -2.44 -31.11 31.56
CA LYS A 2 -1.28 -31.31 32.46
C LYS A 2 -0.69 -29.91 32.73
N GLY A 3 -0.95 -29.34 33.91
CA GLY A 3 -0.52 -27.99 34.31
C GLY A 3 1.01 -27.82 34.39
N LEU A 4 1.45 -26.56 34.40
CA LEU A 4 2.85 -26.15 34.58
C LEU A 4 3.32 -26.55 35.98
N ARG A 5 4.55 -27.06 36.09
CA ARG A 5 5.14 -27.51 37.37
C ARG A 5 6.08 -26.45 37.92
N GLY A 6 5.99 -26.21 39.23
CA GLY A 6 6.93 -25.34 39.96
C GLY A 6 8.33 -25.95 40.08
N LYS A 7 9.29 -25.18 40.60
CA LYS A 7 10.69 -25.62 40.81
C LYS A 7 10.81 -26.86 41.71
N ASP A 8 9.80 -27.11 42.53
CA ASP A 8 9.77 -28.21 43.50
C ASP A 8 9.02 -29.45 42.95
N GLY A 9 8.57 -29.40 41.69
CA GLY A 9 7.91 -30.51 40.99
C GLY A 9 6.40 -30.62 41.20
N GLU A 10 5.82 -29.82 42.08
CA GLU A 10 4.37 -29.73 42.28
C GLU A 10 3.66 -29.08 41.08
N VAL A 11 2.47 -29.59 40.77
CA VAL A 11 1.61 -29.09 39.70
C VAL A 11 0.86 -27.88 40.26
N VAL A 12 1.17 -26.69 39.75
CA VAL A 12 0.50 -25.46 40.17
C VAL A 12 -0.81 -25.38 39.38
N GLY A 13 -1.92 -25.43 40.10
CA GLY A 13 -3.27 -25.56 39.55
C GLY A 13 -4.11 -24.29 39.67
N ASP A 14 -3.64 -23.32 40.46
CA ASP A 14 -4.27 -22.03 40.66
C ASP A 14 -3.70 -20.96 39.72
N THR A 15 -4.57 -20.05 39.29
CA THR A 15 -4.29 -19.00 38.29
C THR A 15 -3.16 -18.07 38.74
N GLU A 16 -3.09 -17.79 40.04
CA GLU A 16 -2.13 -16.88 40.66
C GLU A 16 -0.70 -17.46 40.62
N GLY A 17 -0.55 -18.76 40.93
CA GLY A 17 0.71 -19.47 40.81
C GLY A 17 1.16 -19.67 39.36
N MET A 18 0.23 -19.83 38.40
CA MET A 18 0.57 -19.87 36.97
C MET A 18 1.08 -18.51 36.47
N LEU A 19 0.45 -17.41 36.88
CA LEU A 19 0.88 -16.04 36.58
C LEU A 19 2.27 -15.74 37.18
N GLY A 20 2.54 -16.18 38.41
CA GLY A 20 3.86 -16.01 39.03
C GLY A 20 4.99 -16.80 38.34
N VAL A 21 4.68 -17.91 37.65
CA VAL A 21 5.63 -18.65 36.81
C VAL A 21 5.88 -17.93 35.47
N GLU A 22 4.82 -17.35 34.90
CA GLU A 22 4.87 -16.56 33.66
C GLU A 22 5.60 -15.22 33.85
N GLU A 23 5.35 -14.53 34.96
CA GLU A 23 6.04 -13.31 35.37
C GLU A 23 7.53 -13.57 35.57
N LYS A 24 7.92 -14.60 36.34
CA LYS A 24 9.33 -15.00 36.51
C LYS A 24 9.98 -15.39 35.18
N PHE A 25 9.23 -15.97 34.25
CA PHE A 25 9.69 -16.30 32.90
C PHE A 25 9.98 -15.03 32.08
N TYR A 26 9.15 -14.00 32.18
CA TYR A 26 9.33 -12.72 31.49
C TYR A 26 10.38 -11.82 32.15
N THR A 27 10.45 -11.75 33.48
CA THR A 27 11.50 -11.05 34.24
C THR A 27 12.88 -11.63 33.94
N ALA A 28 12.99 -12.96 33.80
CA ALA A 28 14.23 -13.63 33.40
C ALA A 28 14.56 -13.50 31.90
N LEU A 29 13.56 -13.23 31.04
CA LEU A 29 13.76 -12.98 29.61
C LEU A 29 14.23 -11.54 29.33
N PHE A 30 13.78 -10.58 30.15
CA PHE A 30 13.89 -9.16 29.84
C PHE A 30 14.73 -8.32 30.79
N GLY A 31 15.19 -8.84 31.93
CA GLY A 31 16.21 -8.22 32.79
C GLY A 31 15.96 -6.74 33.12
N GLU A 32 15.36 -6.48 34.28
CA GLU A 32 15.15 -5.17 34.92
C GLU A 32 14.82 -3.99 33.98
N LYS A 33 13.52 -3.74 33.80
CA LYS A 33 12.98 -2.37 33.71
C LYS A 33 11.66 -2.33 34.45
N GLU A 34 11.47 -1.29 35.28
CA GLU A 34 10.27 -1.04 36.08
C GLU A 34 9.00 -1.15 35.22
N VAL A 35 8.08 -2.00 35.68
CA VAL A 35 6.73 -2.12 35.13
C VAL A 35 5.88 -1.05 35.80
N VAL A 36 5.27 -0.18 34.99
CA VAL A 36 4.28 0.79 35.46
C VAL A 36 3.03 -0.01 35.86
N GLU A 37 2.71 -0.03 37.17
CA GLU A 37 1.62 -0.82 37.79
C GLU A 37 0.27 -0.67 37.07
N GLU A 38 0.02 0.49 36.46
CA GLU A 38 -1.23 0.84 35.75
C GLU A 38 -1.55 -0.08 34.53
N ARG A 39 -0.55 -0.78 33.95
CA ARG A 39 -0.76 -1.71 32.82
C ARG A 39 -0.95 -3.16 33.22
N VAL A 40 -0.66 -3.52 34.47
CA VAL A 40 -0.92 -4.88 34.99
C VAL A 40 -2.43 -5.04 35.23
N GLU A 41 -3.11 -3.99 35.69
CA GLU A 41 -4.57 -3.99 35.88
C GLU A 41 -5.35 -4.13 34.57
N GLU A 42 -4.88 -3.57 33.45
CA GLU A 42 -5.51 -3.74 32.12
C GLU A 42 -5.42 -5.19 31.60
N VAL A 43 -4.29 -5.87 31.87
CA VAL A 43 -4.06 -7.25 31.44
C VAL A 43 -4.80 -8.24 32.34
N VAL A 44 -4.83 -7.99 33.65
CA VAL A 44 -5.64 -8.76 34.61
C VAL A 44 -7.13 -8.61 34.29
N GLY A 45 -7.61 -7.38 34.03
CA GLY A 45 -8.99 -7.16 33.61
C GLY A 45 -9.33 -7.76 32.23
N PHE A 46 -8.36 -7.90 31.32
CA PHE A 46 -8.55 -8.65 30.07
C PHE A 46 -8.64 -10.17 30.31
N ILE A 47 -7.84 -10.71 31.23
CA ILE A 47 -7.85 -12.13 31.59
C ILE A 47 -9.14 -12.49 32.35
N GLU A 48 -9.60 -11.65 33.28
CA GLU A 48 -10.87 -11.84 33.99
C GLU A 48 -12.07 -11.84 33.03
N ARG A 49 -12.07 -10.95 32.02
CA ARG A 49 -13.10 -10.94 30.95
C ARG A 49 -13.07 -12.20 30.06
N VAL A 50 -11.88 -12.74 29.78
CA VAL A 50 -11.73 -14.00 29.01
C VAL A 50 -12.15 -15.23 29.82
N VAL A 51 -12.03 -15.18 31.15
CA VAL A 51 -12.42 -16.27 32.07
C VAL A 51 -13.93 -16.25 32.37
N GLU A 52 -14.56 -15.08 32.45
CA GLU A 52 -15.99 -14.96 32.75
C GLU A 52 -16.93 -15.24 31.56
N GLU A 53 -16.51 -15.00 30.32
CA GLU A 53 -17.40 -15.16 29.13
C GLU A 53 -17.27 -16.47 28.35
N GLY A 54 -16.43 -17.42 28.78
CA GLY A 54 -16.44 -18.79 28.25
C GLY A 54 -16.29 -18.90 26.73
N VAL A 55 -15.57 -17.99 26.08
CA VAL A 55 -15.32 -18.04 24.63
C VAL A 55 -14.20 -19.05 24.36
N GLY A 56 -14.58 -20.19 23.78
CA GLY A 56 -13.65 -21.25 23.40
C GLY A 56 -12.54 -20.79 22.45
N LEU A 57 -11.33 -21.25 22.74
CA LEU A 57 -10.12 -21.12 21.92
C LEU A 57 -10.30 -21.82 20.55
N ASP A 58 -10.79 -21.11 19.54
CA ASP A 58 -10.77 -21.59 18.13
C ASP A 58 -10.36 -20.51 17.10
N ALA A 59 -9.85 -19.36 17.54
CA ALA A 59 -9.17 -18.42 16.64
C ALA A 59 -7.68 -18.81 16.52
N PRO A 60 -7.14 -19.05 15.31
CA PRO A 60 -5.72 -19.28 15.13
C PRO A 60 -4.99 -17.96 15.34
N VAL A 61 -4.45 -17.75 16.55
CA VAL A 61 -3.51 -16.67 16.83
C VAL A 61 -2.31 -16.87 15.92
N GLU A 62 -2.12 -15.98 14.95
CA GLU A 62 -0.96 -16.03 14.07
C GLU A 62 0.29 -15.80 14.93
N MET A 63 1.14 -16.82 15.06
CA MET A 63 2.24 -16.81 16.02
C MET A 63 3.23 -15.64 15.80
N THR A 64 3.23 -15.05 14.60
CA THR A 64 3.86 -13.79 14.20
C THR A 64 3.42 -12.59 15.06
N GLU A 65 2.14 -12.51 15.41
CA GLU A 65 1.58 -11.48 16.26
C GLU A 65 2.00 -11.67 17.72
N TRP A 66 2.00 -12.93 18.17
CA TRP A 66 2.55 -13.32 19.48
C TRP A 66 4.06 -13.00 19.58
N PHE A 67 4.85 -13.28 18.53
CA PHE A 67 6.27 -12.95 18.49
C PHE A 67 6.54 -11.44 18.47
N SER A 68 5.69 -10.64 17.84
CA SER A 68 5.83 -9.18 17.80
C SER A 68 5.60 -8.55 19.18
N ARG A 69 4.66 -9.12 19.96
CA ARG A 69 4.38 -8.72 21.35
C ARG A 69 5.44 -9.27 22.32
N ALA A 70 5.89 -10.51 22.14
CA ALA A 70 6.85 -11.20 23.01
C ALA A 70 8.34 -10.92 22.72
N SER A 71 8.68 -10.15 21.68
CA SER A 71 10.08 -9.73 21.40
C SER A 71 10.35 -8.29 21.81
N GLY A 72 9.33 -7.53 22.21
CA GLY A 72 9.43 -6.09 22.40
C GLY A 72 9.76 -5.33 21.11
N ALA A 73 9.59 -5.92 19.92
CA ALA A 73 9.95 -5.29 18.64
C ALA A 73 9.15 -4.01 18.35
N ARG A 74 7.98 -3.80 18.98
CA ARG A 74 7.24 -2.51 18.95
C ARG A 74 7.76 -1.45 19.91
N LEU A 75 8.66 -1.79 20.83
CA LEU A 75 9.17 -0.89 21.88
C LEU A 75 10.68 -0.64 21.79
N ASN A 76 11.34 -1.03 20.70
CA ASN A 76 12.78 -0.80 20.54
C ASN A 76 13.12 -0.15 19.20
N ARG A 77 12.49 1.01 18.95
CA ARG A 77 12.95 1.96 17.92
C ARG A 77 14.39 2.42 18.24
N ASP A 78 14.73 2.50 19.52
CA ASP A 78 16.04 2.94 20.03
C ASP A 78 17.19 1.95 19.82
N LYS A 79 16.93 0.66 19.55
CA LYS A 79 18.01 -0.30 19.18
C LYS A 79 18.49 -0.13 17.74
N CYS A 80 17.74 0.56 16.88
CA CYS A 80 18.27 1.03 15.61
C CYS A 80 19.19 2.26 15.78
N ASP A 81 19.17 2.91 16.94
CA ASP A 81 20.07 3.98 17.35
C ASP A 81 21.31 3.48 18.13
N LEU A 82 21.57 2.17 18.14
CA LEU A 82 22.93 1.65 18.34
C LEU A 82 23.77 2.05 17.12
N LYS A 83 24.11 3.34 17.09
CA LYS A 83 25.13 3.93 16.27
C LYS A 83 26.42 3.17 16.58
N LEU A 84 26.83 2.33 15.63
CA LEU A 84 28.19 1.81 15.55
C LEU A 84 29.13 3.02 15.40
N TYR A 85 29.53 3.62 16.51
CA TYR A 85 30.48 4.72 16.52
C TYR A 85 31.90 4.15 16.45
N GLY A 86 32.52 4.27 15.27
CA GLY A 86 33.95 4.05 15.04
C GLY A 86 34.59 5.34 14.49
N GLN A 87 35.87 5.53 14.82
CA GLN A 87 36.63 6.79 14.77
C GLN A 87 36.45 7.63 13.49
N TRP A 88 35.92 8.84 13.66
CA TRP A 88 36.19 9.95 12.75
C TRP A 88 37.28 10.80 13.38
N THR A 89 38.45 10.80 12.77
CA THR A 89 39.53 11.74 13.07
C THR A 89 39.13 13.15 12.62
N GLU A 90 39.43 14.14 13.48
CA GLU A 90 39.47 15.60 13.23
C GLU A 90 38.11 16.35 13.28
N THR A 91 37.71 16.92 14.43
CA THR A 91 38.00 18.25 15.08
C THR A 91 36.81 19.22 14.94
N GLU A 92 36.12 19.51 16.07
CA GLU A 92 35.95 20.85 16.69
C GLU A 92 34.80 21.70 16.09
N HIS A 93 33.78 22.22 16.78
CA HIS A 93 33.58 22.66 18.17
C HIS A 93 32.09 22.59 18.57
N LEU A 94 31.85 22.41 19.89
CA LEU A 94 30.69 22.82 20.72
C LEU A 94 30.22 21.72 21.70
N GLY A 95 31.07 21.40 22.68
CA GLY A 95 30.77 21.86 24.04
C GLY A 95 30.09 20.96 25.07
N MET A 96 29.65 19.72 24.80
CA MET A 96 29.26 18.75 25.86
C MET A 96 29.48 17.29 25.43
N PRO A 97 30.22 16.46 26.20
CA PRO A 97 30.38 15.04 25.87
C PRO A 97 29.22 14.22 26.44
N LEU A 98 28.37 13.66 25.58
CA LEU A 98 27.54 12.51 25.94
C LEU A 98 28.44 11.26 26.01
N THR A 99 29.20 11.13 27.10
CA THR A 99 29.88 9.88 27.45
C THR A 99 28.88 8.91 28.04
N GLY A 100 28.24 8.14 27.16
CA GLY A 100 27.50 6.93 27.48
C GLY A 100 27.79 5.89 26.40
N MET A 101 29.03 5.40 26.33
CA MET A 101 29.32 4.22 25.53
C MET A 101 28.70 3.01 26.23
N GLU A 102 27.50 2.60 25.84
CA GLU A 102 27.01 1.27 26.20
C GLU A 102 27.97 0.22 25.62
N GLN A 103 28.49 -0.64 26.49
CA GLN A 103 29.42 -1.70 26.09
C GLN A 103 28.69 -2.69 25.16
N MET A 104 29.24 -2.93 23.97
CA MET A 104 28.65 -3.90 23.04
C MET A 104 28.56 -5.28 23.69
N CYS A 105 27.36 -5.88 23.65
CA CYS A 105 27.13 -7.22 24.18
C CYS A 105 28.01 -8.24 23.45
N GLN A 106 28.83 -8.97 24.21
CA GLN A 106 29.69 -10.02 23.65
C GLN A 106 28.84 -11.14 23.06
N VAL A 107 29.14 -11.51 21.81
CA VAL A 107 28.55 -12.71 21.20
C VAL A 107 29.28 -13.94 21.74
N ARG A 108 28.54 -14.84 22.37
CA ARG A 108 29.09 -16.01 23.06
C ARG A 108 29.99 -16.83 22.12
N GLY A 109 31.25 -17.02 22.51
CA GLY A 109 32.23 -17.80 21.73
C GLY A 109 32.98 -17.04 20.63
N LEU A 110 32.87 -15.70 20.55
CA LEU A 110 33.62 -14.85 19.63
C LEU A 110 34.56 -13.87 20.36
N ALA A 111 35.66 -13.49 19.70
CA ALA A 111 36.57 -12.45 20.18
C ALA A 111 35.96 -11.05 19.91
N LEU A 112 36.24 -10.05 20.76
CA LEU A 112 35.66 -8.70 20.70
C LEU A 112 35.67 -8.03 19.31
N GLY A 113 36.78 -8.08 18.57
CA GLY A 113 36.82 -7.50 17.21
C GLY A 113 35.90 -8.22 16.21
N ARG A 114 35.69 -9.53 16.38
CA ARG A 114 34.73 -10.30 15.57
C ARG A 114 33.29 -10.02 15.97
N THR A 115 33.03 -9.66 17.23
CA THR A 115 31.71 -9.28 17.71
C THR A 115 31.18 -8.02 17.02
N GLU A 116 32.04 -7.04 16.74
CA GLU A 116 31.64 -5.83 16.02
C GLU A 116 31.14 -6.12 14.59
N ASP A 117 31.86 -6.98 13.88
CA ASP A 117 31.48 -7.41 12.54
C ASP A 117 30.15 -8.17 12.53
N VAL A 118 29.88 -8.98 13.56
CA VAL A 118 28.59 -9.67 13.73
C VAL A 118 27.45 -8.68 13.91
N TRP A 119 27.62 -7.67 14.77
CA TRP A 119 26.56 -6.67 14.99
C TRP A 119 26.31 -5.80 13.75
N LYS A 120 27.36 -5.45 12.99
CA LYS A 120 27.24 -4.82 11.67
C LYS A 120 26.46 -5.70 10.69
N ALA A 121 26.68 -7.01 10.71
CA ALA A 121 25.96 -7.96 9.86
C ALA A 121 24.49 -8.11 10.27
N VAL A 122 24.21 -8.22 11.57
CA VAL A 122 22.84 -8.32 12.11
C VAL A 122 22.05 -7.06 11.82
N ALA A 123 22.62 -5.88 12.07
CA ALA A 123 21.98 -4.58 11.87
C ALA A 123 22.04 -4.06 10.42
N HIS A 124 22.45 -4.89 9.45
CA HIS A 124 22.68 -4.43 8.09
C HIS A 124 21.42 -3.75 7.50
N PRO A 125 21.53 -2.51 6.97
CA PRO A 125 20.37 -1.69 6.61
C PRO A 125 19.51 -2.30 5.49
N ASP A 126 20.13 -3.13 4.64
CA ASP A 126 19.41 -3.84 3.59
C ASP A 126 18.65 -5.09 4.07
N LEU A 127 18.84 -5.60 5.29
CA LEU A 127 17.99 -6.70 5.77
C LEU A 127 16.56 -6.19 6.01
N MET A 128 15.56 -6.95 5.54
CA MET A 128 14.17 -6.74 5.94
C MET A 128 14.00 -7.00 7.44
N HIS A 129 13.05 -6.31 8.08
CA HIS A 129 12.80 -6.39 9.54
C HIS A 129 12.74 -7.83 10.05
N ARG A 130 11.88 -8.68 9.47
CA ARG A 130 11.77 -10.11 9.84
C ARG A 130 13.09 -10.89 9.82
N HIS A 131 14.00 -10.55 8.90
CA HIS A 131 15.29 -11.21 8.77
C HIS A 131 16.33 -10.64 9.73
N ARG A 132 16.24 -9.34 10.05
CA ARG A 132 17.03 -8.67 11.09
C ARG A 132 16.70 -9.24 12.47
N ASP A 133 15.41 -9.37 12.78
CA ASP A 133 14.94 -9.92 14.07
C ASP A 133 15.39 -11.38 14.24
N LEU A 134 15.25 -12.18 13.17
CA LEU A 134 15.73 -13.56 13.19
C LEU A 134 17.24 -13.63 13.41
N ALA A 135 18.03 -12.78 12.74
CA ALA A 135 19.48 -12.73 12.93
C ALA A 135 19.87 -12.29 14.35
N TRP A 136 19.12 -11.35 14.93
CA TRP A 136 19.29 -10.89 16.31
C TRP A 136 19.04 -12.02 17.31
N LEU A 137 17.90 -12.72 17.19
CA LEU A 137 17.56 -13.87 18.05
C LEU A 137 18.58 -15.00 17.97
N VAL A 138 19.13 -15.23 16.77
CA VAL A 138 20.18 -16.22 16.55
C VAL A 138 21.48 -15.80 17.24
N THR A 139 21.83 -14.53 17.17
CA THR A 139 23.07 -13.97 17.76
C THR A 139 23.04 -14.02 19.28
N HIS A 140 21.86 -13.82 19.88
CA HIS A 140 21.67 -13.95 21.33
C HIS A 140 21.41 -15.39 21.80
N GLU A 141 21.33 -16.38 20.90
CA GLU A 141 20.97 -17.77 21.21
C GLU A 141 19.61 -17.94 21.93
N VAL A 142 18.68 -17.00 21.71
CA VAL A 142 17.34 -16.98 22.36
C VAL A 142 16.21 -17.35 21.40
N LEU A 143 16.54 -17.78 20.17
CA LEU A 143 15.53 -18.28 19.23
C LEU A 143 14.72 -19.42 19.88
N PRO A 144 13.38 -19.50 19.75
CA PRO A 144 12.54 -20.47 20.49
C PRO A 144 12.59 -21.90 19.91
N VAL A 145 13.80 -22.45 19.89
CA VAL A 145 14.13 -23.85 19.61
C VAL A 145 13.90 -24.72 20.86
N GLN A 146 13.82 -26.05 20.72
CA GLN A 146 13.39 -26.89 21.84
C GLN A 146 14.30 -26.81 23.07
N SER A 147 15.62 -26.65 22.91
CA SER A 147 16.53 -26.45 24.06
C SER A 147 16.20 -25.18 24.85
N VAL A 148 15.98 -24.06 24.17
CA VAL A 148 15.64 -22.75 24.76
C VAL A 148 14.28 -22.81 25.47
N LEU A 149 13.30 -23.51 24.90
CA LEU A 149 11.98 -23.69 25.48
C LEU A 149 11.99 -24.69 26.65
N HIS A 150 12.73 -25.80 26.54
CA HIS A 150 12.86 -26.81 27.57
C HIS A 150 13.60 -26.28 28.80
N ALA A 151 14.68 -25.53 28.60
CA ALA A 151 15.40 -24.85 29.68
C ALA A 151 14.52 -23.87 30.48
N ARG A 152 13.37 -23.49 29.91
CA ARG A 152 12.35 -22.62 30.52
C ARG A 152 11.05 -23.35 30.83
N SER A 153 11.05 -24.69 30.81
CA SER A 153 9.88 -25.54 31.09
C SER A 153 8.67 -25.35 30.16
N LEU A 154 8.85 -24.69 29.00
CA LEU A 154 7.82 -24.50 27.98
C LEU A 154 7.74 -25.63 26.94
N ALA A 155 8.67 -26.57 27.01
CA ALA A 155 8.65 -27.79 26.21
C ALA A 155 8.97 -29.00 27.09
N ARG A 156 8.28 -30.11 26.85
CA ARG A 156 8.51 -31.37 27.59
C ARG A 156 9.86 -32.02 27.29
N THR A 157 10.52 -31.60 26.23
CA THR A 157 11.80 -32.16 25.78
C THR A 157 12.60 -31.11 25.03
N ALA A 158 13.93 -31.13 25.19
CA ALA A 158 14.87 -30.34 24.41
C ALA A 158 15.16 -30.95 23.02
N VAL A 159 14.63 -32.14 22.73
CA VAL A 159 14.92 -32.91 21.51
C VAL A 159 14.27 -32.28 20.29
N CYS A 160 15.01 -32.27 19.17
CA CYS A 160 14.56 -31.78 17.88
C CYS A 160 13.26 -32.45 17.43
N PRO A 161 12.24 -31.67 17.00
CA PRO A 161 10.94 -32.20 16.61
C PRO A 161 10.97 -32.99 15.29
N ARG A 162 12.10 -32.99 14.57
CA ARG A 162 12.23 -33.75 13.33
C ARG A 162 12.41 -35.24 13.61
N ILE A 163 11.51 -36.03 13.06
CA ILE A 163 11.52 -37.51 13.16
C ILE A 163 12.90 -38.04 12.75
N GLY A 164 13.45 -38.93 13.58
CA GLY A 164 14.77 -39.55 13.36
C GLY A 164 15.98 -38.68 13.67
N CYS A 165 15.82 -37.43 14.15
CA CYS A 165 16.96 -36.60 14.54
C CYS A 165 17.54 -36.99 15.91
N GLY A 166 16.70 -37.09 16.94
CA GLY A 166 17.06 -37.54 18.29
C GLY A 166 18.03 -36.64 19.09
N ARG A 167 18.58 -35.59 18.48
CA ARG A 167 19.52 -34.65 19.12
C ARG A 167 18.80 -33.49 19.79
N GLU A 168 19.46 -32.85 20.75
CA GLU A 168 19.03 -31.59 21.34
C GLU A 168 18.96 -30.48 20.29
N GLU A 169 17.85 -29.74 20.26
CA GLU A 169 17.64 -28.64 19.30
C GLU A 169 18.15 -27.31 19.86
N THR A 170 19.47 -27.12 19.80
CA THR A 170 20.10 -25.80 19.98
C THR A 170 19.90 -24.92 18.75
N VAL A 171 20.13 -23.60 18.87
CA VAL A 171 20.06 -22.68 17.72
C VAL A 171 21.04 -23.11 16.62
N ARG A 172 22.26 -23.46 17.03
CA ARG A 172 23.28 -24.05 16.16
C ARG A 172 22.80 -25.35 15.51
N HIS A 173 22.21 -26.27 16.28
CA HIS A 173 21.70 -27.51 15.72
C HIS A 173 20.61 -27.24 14.68
N PHE A 174 19.64 -26.41 15.04
CA PHE A 174 18.51 -26.06 14.19
C PHE A 174 18.95 -25.44 12.84
N LEU A 175 19.92 -24.52 12.87
CA LEU A 175 20.39 -23.81 11.68
C LEU A 175 21.55 -24.49 10.94
N TRP A 176 22.34 -25.34 11.59
CA TRP A 176 23.54 -25.92 11.00
C TRP A 176 23.60 -27.43 11.17
N ASP A 177 23.65 -27.97 12.40
CA ASP A 177 24.01 -29.39 12.58
C ASP A 177 22.91 -30.37 12.17
N CYS A 178 21.64 -29.95 12.12
CA CYS A 178 20.50 -30.81 11.79
C CYS A 178 20.57 -31.30 10.34
N TRP A 179 20.21 -32.57 10.10
CA TRP A 179 20.20 -33.15 8.75
C TRP A 179 19.37 -32.35 7.75
N ALA A 180 18.25 -31.77 8.20
CA ALA A 180 17.38 -30.95 7.36
C ALA A 180 17.99 -29.58 7.02
N ALA A 181 18.74 -28.98 7.96
CA ALA A 181 19.51 -27.79 7.69
C ALA A 181 20.61 -28.08 6.67
N GLN A 182 21.40 -29.15 6.90
CA GLN A 182 22.43 -29.60 5.97
C GLN A 182 21.89 -29.92 4.57
N ALA A 183 20.71 -30.53 4.48
CA ALA A 183 20.05 -30.79 3.20
C ALA A 183 19.71 -29.49 2.44
N LEU A 184 19.19 -28.48 3.15
CA LEU A 184 18.90 -27.18 2.56
C LEU A 184 20.17 -26.45 2.11
N TRP A 185 21.20 -26.39 2.96
CA TRP A 185 22.48 -25.75 2.62
C TRP A 185 23.17 -26.45 1.45
N LYS A 186 23.16 -27.79 1.41
CA LYS A 186 23.69 -28.58 0.29
C LYS A 186 22.96 -28.26 -1.01
N ARG A 187 21.63 -28.12 -0.97
CA ARG A 187 20.82 -27.79 -2.15
C ARG A 187 21.15 -26.41 -2.71
N TRP A 188 21.38 -25.43 -1.83
CA TRP A 188 21.65 -24.04 -2.22
C TRP A 188 23.13 -23.70 -2.34
N ARG A 189 24.03 -24.67 -2.11
CA ARG A 189 25.48 -24.48 -2.18
C ARG A 189 25.92 -23.85 -3.51
N GLY A 190 25.45 -24.39 -4.64
CA GLY A 190 25.82 -23.86 -5.96
C GLY A 190 25.35 -22.43 -6.23
N PHE A 191 24.30 -21.97 -5.55
CA PHE A 191 23.87 -20.57 -5.60
C PHE A 191 24.75 -19.69 -4.72
N LEU A 192 25.00 -20.10 -3.47
CA LEU A 192 25.77 -19.33 -2.49
C LEU A 192 27.25 -19.20 -2.88
N GLN A 193 27.83 -20.25 -3.46
CA GLN A 193 29.26 -20.30 -3.83
C GLN A 193 29.63 -19.28 -4.91
N LYS A 194 28.66 -18.74 -5.67
CA LYS A 194 28.85 -17.65 -6.64
C LYS A 194 29.38 -16.36 -6.00
N TYR A 195 29.09 -16.18 -4.70
CA TYR A 195 29.47 -14.98 -3.97
C TYR A 195 30.73 -15.18 -3.10
N MET A 196 31.18 -16.42 -2.91
CA MET A 196 32.28 -16.77 -2.00
C MET A 196 33.63 -16.78 -2.72
N GLU A 197 34.73 -16.59 -1.99
CA GLU A 197 36.09 -16.72 -2.55
C GLU A 197 36.35 -18.13 -3.10
N GLU A 198 37.26 -18.23 -4.07
CA GLU A 198 37.65 -19.54 -4.64
C GLU A 198 38.26 -20.44 -3.54
N GLY A 199 37.76 -21.67 -3.44
CA GLY A 199 38.14 -22.60 -2.37
C GLY A 199 37.44 -22.39 -1.02
N ALA A 200 36.63 -21.33 -0.84
CA ALA A 200 35.87 -21.12 0.39
C ALA A 200 34.67 -22.08 0.53
N THR A 201 34.42 -22.55 1.75
CA THR A 201 33.30 -23.45 2.07
C THR A 201 32.31 -22.79 3.02
N LEU A 202 31.03 -23.19 2.94
CA LEU A 202 30.04 -22.80 3.95
C LEU A 202 30.45 -23.39 5.29
N ASP A 203 30.46 -22.55 6.33
CA ASP A 203 30.69 -22.96 7.70
C ASP A 203 29.63 -22.37 8.64
N CYS A 204 29.60 -22.87 9.88
CA CYS A 204 28.62 -22.45 10.87
C CYS A 204 28.74 -20.97 11.27
N GLN A 205 29.94 -20.37 11.20
CA GLN A 205 30.16 -18.98 11.58
C GLN A 205 29.58 -18.04 10.53
N LEU A 206 29.77 -18.35 9.26
CA LEU A 206 29.15 -17.65 8.15
C LEU A 206 27.63 -17.76 8.20
N ILE A 207 27.10 -18.96 8.45
CA ILE A 207 25.65 -19.14 8.53
C ILE A 207 25.09 -18.39 9.73
N LEU A 208 25.62 -18.56 10.94
CA LEU A 208 25.03 -17.95 12.12
C LEU A 208 25.22 -16.42 12.13
N TYR A 209 26.42 -15.94 11.81
CA TYR A 209 26.84 -14.58 12.14
C TYR A 209 27.33 -13.75 10.96
N GLY A 210 27.45 -14.33 9.77
CA GLY A 210 27.86 -13.60 8.56
C GLY A 210 29.37 -13.39 8.43
N GLY A 211 30.17 -13.99 9.32
CA GLY A 211 31.63 -13.97 9.24
C GLY A 211 32.16 -15.01 8.26
N GLY A 212 32.96 -14.62 7.26
CA GLY A 212 33.56 -15.55 6.30
C GLY A 212 34.39 -14.88 5.19
N LYS A 213 35.08 -15.69 4.38
CA LYS A 213 35.89 -15.25 3.23
C LYS A 213 35.01 -15.07 1.98
N VAL A 214 34.80 -13.81 1.56
CA VAL A 214 33.82 -13.45 0.52
C VAL A 214 34.43 -12.47 -0.49
N ARG A 215 34.00 -12.52 -1.77
CA ARG A 215 34.57 -11.76 -2.91
C ARG A 215 34.31 -10.24 -2.88
N GLY A 216 34.56 -9.59 -1.75
CA GLY A 216 34.32 -8.17 -1.51
C GLY A 216 32.91 -7.85 -1.00
N THR A 217 32.68 -6.57 -0.70
CA THR A 217 31.51 -6.07 0.04
C THR A 217 30.18 -6.31 -0.68
N ARG A 218 30.15 -6.19 -2.01
CA ARG A 218 28.93 -6.41 -2.82
C ARG A 218 28.51 -7.89 -2.83
N ALA A 219 29.46 -8.80 -2.98
CA ALA A 219 29.20 -10.23 -2.95
C ALA A 219 28.79 -10.68 -1.55
N TRP A 220 29.44 -10.14 -0.51
CA TRP A 220 29.06 -10.36 0.89
C TRP A 220 27.63 -9.95 1.18
N ARG A 221 27.19 -8.78 0.72
CA ARG A 221 25.80 -8.34 0.88
C ARG A 221 24.82 -9.35 0.26
N ALA A 222 25.01 -9.72 -1.01
CA ALA A 222 24.11 -10.65 -1.69
C ALA A 222 24.07 -12.03 -1.01
N LEU A 223 25.24 -12.53 -0.59
CA LEU A 223 25.39 -13.77 0.15
C LEU A 223 24.64 -13.73 1.48
N TRP A 224 24.80 -12.64 2.24
CA TRP A 224 24.20 -12.49 3.57
C TRP A 224 22.68 -12.37 3.51
N LEU A 225 22.13 -11.66 2.53
CA LEU A 225 20.69 -11.62 2.28
C LEU A 225 20.15 -13.02 1.95
N ALA A 226 20.86 -13.78 1.12
CA ALA A 226 20.47 -15.14 0.75
C ALA A 226 20.50 -16.12 1.94
N ILE A 227 21.53 -16.03 2.79
CA ILE A 227 21.63 -16.83 4.01
C ILE A 227 20.44 -16.57 4.93
N ASN A 228 20.04 -15.31 5.12
CA ASN A 228 18.92 -14.98 6.00
C ASN A 228 17.56 -15.41 5.42
N CYS A 229 17.37 -15.42 4.09
CA CYS A 229 16.20 -16.07 3.46
C CYS A 229 16.15 -17.58 3.77
N LEU A 230 17.30 -18.25 3.76
CA LEU A 230 17.41 -19.68 4.05
C LEU A 230 17.16 -19.98 5.54
N LYS A 231 17.69 -19.15 6.46
CA LYS A 231 17.36 -19.22 7.90
C LYS A 231 15.86 -19.10 8.14
N TRP A 232 15.23 -18.10 7.51
CA TRP A 232 13.80 -17.88 7.62
C TRP A 232 12.99 -19.08 7.11
N THR A 233 13.43 -19.67 5.99
CA THR A 233 12.79 -20.88 5.45
C THR A 233 12.92 -22.06 6.40
N LEU A 234 14.08 -22.26 7.03
CA LEU A 234 14.25 -23.29 8.08
C LEU A 234 13.32 -23.05 9.27
N TRP A 235 13.16 -21.79 9.66
CA TRP A 235 12.30 -21.38 10.77
C TRP A 235 10.84 -21.69 10.46
N ALA A 236 10.33 -21.20 9.34
CA ALA A 236 8.97 -21.47 8.88
C ALA A 236 8.69 -22.97 8.73
N ALA A 237 9.64 -23.74 8.18
CA ALA A 237 9.50 -25.19 8.05
C ALA A 237 9.43 -25.91 9.41
N ARG A 238 10.20 -25.46 10.40
CA ARG A 238 10.14 -25.99 11.77
C ARG A 238 8.82 -25.63 12.44
N THR A 239 8.36 -24.39 12.28
CA THR A 239 7.11 -23.90 12.87
C THR A 239 5.91 -24.67 12.33
N ALA A 240 5.83 -24.87 11.01
CA ALA A 240 4.80 -25.69 10.38
C ALA A 240 4.80 -27.14 10.91
N LEU A 241 5.99 -27.72 11.14
CA LEU A 241 6.10 -29.05 11.73
C LEU A 241 5.60 -29.08 13.19
N LYS A 242 5.96 -28.08 14.00
CA LYS A 242 5.67 -28.06 15.43
C LYS A 242 4.21 -27.76 15.73
N LEU A 243 3.60 -26.83 15.00
CA LEU A 243 2.25 -26.34 15.28
C LEU A 243 1.18 -27.03 14.47
N GLU A 244 1.48 -27.32 13.20
CA GLU A 244 0.50 -27.85 12.27
C GLU A 244 0.73 -29.34 11.98
N GLY A 245 1.82 -29.93 12.50
CA GLY A 245 2.22 -31.29 12.17
C GLY A 245 2.63 -31.48 10.71
N LYS A 246 2.86 -30.39 9.96
CA LYS A 246 3.11 -30.42 8.51
C LYS A 246 4.60 -30.47 8.20
N VAL A 247 5.00 -31.45 7.40
CA VAL A 247 6.35 -31.53 6.82
C VAL A 247 6.36 -30.81 5.47
N LEU A 248 7.06 -29.69 5.37
CA LEU A 248 7.20 -28.97 4.10
C LEU A 248 8.02 -29.78 3.09
N SER A 249 7.53 -29.87 1.85
CA SER A 249 8.24 -30.56 0.77
C SER A 249 9.48 -29.78 0.32
N THR A 250 10.42 -30.48 -0.32
CA THR A 250 11.61 -29.86 -0.92
C THR A 250 11.25 -28.76 -1.93
N GLU A 251 10.15 -28.93 -2.68
CA GLU A 251 9.72 -27.93 -3.65
C GLU A 251 9.02 -26.73 -2.98
N ALA A 252 8.30 -26.95 -1.87
CA ALA A 252 7.74 -25.86 -1.08
C ALA A 252 8.86 -24.99 -0.46
N THR A 253 9.86 -25.61 0.17
CA THR A 253 11.00 -24.89 0.73
C THR A 253 11.84 -24.17 -0.33
N LYS A 254 12.02 -24.76 -1.52
CA LYS A 254 12.67 -24.09 -2.66
C LYS A 254 11.88 -22.85 -3.11
N ARG A 255 10.56 -22.95 -3.24
CA ARG A 255 9.70 -21.80 -3.62
C ARG A 255 9.76 -20.68 -2.59
N MET A 256 9.77 -20.99 -1.30
CA MET A 256 9.88 -19.99 -0.23
C MET A 256 11.20 -19.22 -0.30
N VAL A 257 12.33 -19.91 -0.52
CA VAL A 257 13.64 -19.25 -0.69
C VAL A 257 13.65 -18.38 -1.94
N LEU A 258 13.15 -18.88 -3.07
CA LEU A 258 13.09 -18.11 -4.32
C LEU A 258 12.21 -16.86 -4.19
N ALA A 259 11.06 -16.97 -3.51
CA ALA A 259 10.18 -15.83 -3.24
C ALA A 259 10.88 -14.77 -2.38
N ALA A 260 11.49 -15.18 -1.25
CA ALA A 260 12.20 -14.26 -0.37
C ALA A 260 13.41 -13.60 -1.05
N LEU A 261 14.14 -14.32 -1.90
CA LEU A 261 15.21 -13.75 -2.73
C LEU A 261 14.68 -12.77 -3.78
N ARG A 262 13.55 -13.10 -4.41
CA ARG A 262 12.91 -12.23 -5.41
C ARG A 262 12.49 -10.90 -4.80
N ASP A 263 11.96 -10.89 -3.58
CA ASP A 263 11.60 -9.65 -2.88
C ASP A 263 12.81 -8.71 -2.76
N TYR A 264 13.97 -9.26 -2.39
CA TYR A 264 15.21 -8.49 -2.31
C TYR A 264 15.69 -7.97 -3.67
N MET A 265 15.66 -8.81 -4.71
CA MET A 265 16.07 -8.43 -6.06
C MET A 265 15.15 -7.37 -6.67
N LEU A 266 13.83 -7.48 -6.49
CA LEU A 266 12.86 -6.50 -6.96
C LEU A 266 12.96 -5.18 -6.19
N ARG A 267 13.23 -5.23 -4.88
CA ARG A 267 13.49 -4.02 -4.09
C ARG A 267 14.74 -3.29 -4.58
N ASP A 268 15.82 -4.02 -4.88
CA ASP A 268 17.02 -3.42 -5.45
C ASP A 268 16.75 -2.86 -6.86
N CYS A 269 15.92 -3.52 -7.67
CA CYS A 269 15.47 -3.03 -8.97
C CYS A 269 14.73 -1.69 -8.85
N ARG A 270 13.79 -1.57 -7.89
CA ARG A 270 13.05 -0.32 -7.64
C ARG A 270 13.96 0.81 -7.15
N LYS A 271 14.92 0.51 -6.27
CA LYS A 271 15.79 1.54 -5.66
C LYS A 271 16.95 1.98 -6.57
N LYS A 272 17.48 1.09 -7.41
CA LYS A 272 18.78 1.30 -8.09
C LYS A 272 18.72 1.09 -9.60
N GLY A 273 17.56 0.72 -10.15
CA GLY A 273 17.39 0.36 -11.55
C GLY A 273 17.76 -1.10 -11.85
N LYS A 274 17.16 -1.66 -12.91
CA LYS A 274 17.28 -3.06 -13.32
C LYS A 274 18.72 -3.49 -13.59
N GLU A 275 19.45 -2.73 -14.40
CA GLU A 275 20.82 -3.08 -14.81
C GLU A 275 21.78 -3.13 -13.61
N ARG A 276 21.68 -2.13 -12.73
CA ARG A 276 22.49 -2.07 -11.51
C ARG A 276 22.14 -3.20 -10.55
N ALA A 277 20.86 -3.57 -10.45
CA ALA A 277 20.43 -4.72 -9.65
C ALA A 277 20.96 -6.04 -10.24
N ILE A 278 20.91 -6.23 -11.56
CA ILE A 278 21.50 -7.40 -12.24
C ILE A 278 23.00 -7.49 -11.99
N GLN A 279 23.73 -6.37 -12.09
CA GLN A 279 25.16 -6.33 -11.79
C GLN A 279 25.47 -6.67 -10.32
N MET A 280 24.62 -6.26 -9.38
CA MET A 280 24.78 -6.53 -7.95
C MET A 280 24.56 -8.01 -7.60
N TRP A 281 23.54 -8.64 -8.17
CA TRP A 281 23.19 -10.03 -7.87
C TRP A 281 23.90 -11.04 -8.78
N GLY A 282 24.35 -10.60 -9.96
CA GLY A 282 24.91 -11.43 -11.02
C GLY A 282 23.84 -12.03 -11.93
N HIS A 283 24.10 -12.02 -13.25
CA HIS A 283 23.17 -12.50 -14.28
C HIS A 283 22.63 -13.91 -14.01
N ALA A 284 23.48 -14.86 -13.63
CA ALA A 284 23.06 -16.24 -13.39
C ALA A 284 22.19 -16.42 -12.12
N ALA A 285 22.30 -15.52 -11.14
CA ALA A 285 21.43 -15.53 -9.97
C ALA A 285 20.10 -14.84 -10.30
N TRP A 286 20.15 -13.75 -11.05
CA TRP A 286 18.99 -13.05 -11.56
C TRP A 286 18.10 -13.96 -12.42
N ALA A 287 18.68 -14.66 -13.40
CA ALA A 287 17.95 -15.58 -14.26
C ALA A 287 17.26 -16.71 -13.47
N LEU A 288 17.90 -17.22 -12.42
CA LEU A 288 17.34 -18.28 -11.58
C LEU A 288 16.13 -17.81 -10.74
N VAL A 289 16.18 -16.57 -10.24
CA VAL A 289 15.21 -16.06 -9.26
C VAL A 289 14.09 -15.23 -9.92
N VAL A 290 14.45 -14.44 -10.93
CA VAL A 290 13.58 -13.50 -11.65
C VAL A 290 13.21 -14.00 -13.05
N GLY A 291 14.11 -14.72 -13.74
CA GLY A 291 13.92 -15.21 -15.12
C GLY A 291 14.74 -14.44 -16.17
N GLU A 292 14.97 -15.04 -17.36
CA GLU A 292 15.77 -14.43 -18.45
C GLU A 292 15.06 -13.26 -19.15
N GLY A 293 13.73 -13.22 -19.15
CA GLY A 293 12.92 -12.12 -19.66
C GLY A 293 12.77 -10.95 -18.69
N GLY A 294 13.88 -10.46 -18.09
CA GLY A 294 13.85 -9.39 -17.09
C GLY A 294 13.01 -8.19 -17.55
N PRO A 295 12.51 -7.32 -16.64
CA PRO A 295 11.43 -6.38 -16.91
C PRO A 295 11.72 -5.50 -18.12
N GLY A 296 11.06 -5.82 -19.22
CA GLY A 296 11.17 -5.14 -20.50
C GLY A 296 9.80 -5.19 -21.15
N LEU A 297 9.18 -4.02 -21.26
CA LEU A 297 8.09 -3.73 -22.20
C LEU A 297 6.96 -4.77 -22.24
N LEU A 298 6.22 -4.84 -21.13
CA LEU A 298 4.77 -5.03 -21.18
C LEU A 298 4.14 -3.80 -20.53
N GLY A 299 4.13 -2.70 -21.29
CA GLY A 299 3.12 -1.68 -21.13
C GLY A 299 1.83 -2.18 -21.76
N GLN A 300 0.70 -1.82 -21.14
CA GLN A 300 -0.68 -2.18 -21.46
C GLN A 300 -1.16 -3.54 -20.92
N GLY A 301 -2.12 -3.47 -19.99
CA GLY A 301 -3.09 -4.55 -19.79
C GLY A 301 -2.59 -5.78 -19.03
N THR A 302 -2.15 -5.62 -17.79
CA THR A 302 -2.60 -6.47 -16.67
C THR A 302 -2.04 -5.90 -15.39
N VAL A 303 -2.95 -5.41 -14.56
CA VAL A 303 -2.75 -5.27 -13.12
C VAL A 303 -2.31 -6.66 -12.63
N HIS A 304 -1.01 -6.88 -12.41
CA HIS A 304 -0.60 -7.83 -11.39
C HIS A 304 -0.88 -7.18 -10.05
N GLY A 305 -2.17 -7.12 -9.71
CA GLY A 305 -2.59 -7.16 -8.32
C GLY A 305 -1.88 -8.35 -7.69
N GLY A 306 -1.50 -8.23 -6.43
CA GLY A 306 -1.01 -9.38 -5.67
C GLY A 306 -1.95 -10.53 -5.97
N ALA A 307 -1.48 -11.53 -6.72
CA ALA A 307 -2.36 -12.60 -7.13
C ALA A 307 -2.67 -13.35 -5.84
N ALA A 308 -3.86 -13.10 -5.30
CA ALA A 308 -4.50 -13.97 -4.34
C ALA A 308 -4.52 -15.35 -5.00
N ALA A 309 -3.52 -16.16 -4.69
CA ALA A 309 -3.46 -17.52 -5.18
C ALA A 309 -4.69 -18.23 -4.62
N PHE A 310 -5.40 -18.95 -5.47
CA PHE A 310 -6.43 -19.86 -4.98
C PHE A 310 -5.79 -20.87 -4.04
N SER A 311 -6.60 -21.54 -3.22
CA SER A 311 -6.11 -22.65 -2.41
C SER A 311 -5.29 -23.64 -3.27
N TYR A 312 -4.28 -24.25 -2.67
CA TYR A 312 -3.33 -25.08 -3.42
C TYR A 312 -4.01 -26.21 -4.19
N ASP A 313 -5.06 -26.82 -3.63
CA ASP A 313 -5.81 -27.87 -4.30
C ASP A 313 -6.64 -27.34 -5.47
N VAL A 314 -7.22 -26.14 -5.37
CA VAL A 314 -7.93 -25.49 -6.47
C VAL A 314 -6.95 -25.15 -7.60
N GLU A 315 -5.82 -24.53 -7.31
CA GLU A 315 -4.78 -24.24 -8.34
C GLU A 315 -4.30 -25.53 -9.03
N LEU A 316 -4.08 -26.61 -8.28
CA LEU A 316 -3.67 -27.89 -8.83
C LEU A 316 -4.74 -28.48 -9.76
N LYS A 317 -6.01 -28.41 -9.36
CA LYS A 317 -7.15 -28.90 -10.16
C LYS A 317 -7.36 -28.04 -11.41
N LEU A 318 -7.25 -26.72 -11.31
CA LEU A 318 -7.33 -25.80 -12.45
C LEU A 318 -6.21 -26.04 -13.46
N ARG A 319 -4.98 -26.28 -12.99
CA ARG A 319 -3.85 -26.61 -13.87
C ARG A 319 -4.10 -27.92 -14.63
N LYS A 320 -4.49 -28.99 -13.93
CA LYS A 320 -4.85 -30.27 -14.57
C LYS A 320 -6.05 -30.13 -15.51
N GLY A 321 -7.01 -29.29 -15.13
CA GLY A 321 -8.17 -28.94 -15.95
C GLY A 321 -7.75 -28.26 -17.25
N ASN A 322 -6.84 -27.30 -17.21
CA ASN A 322 -6.31 -26.63 -18.40
C ASN A 322 -5.59 -27.61 -19.33
N GLU A 323 -4.74 -28.50 -18.78
CA GLU A 323 -4.07 -29.56 -19.56
C GLU A 323 -5.07 -30.50 -20.27
N ALA A 324 -6.19 -30.83 -19.60
CA ALA A 324 -7.25 -31.65 -20.19
C ALA A 324 -8.06 -30.86 -21.23
N TYR A 325 -8.32 -29.57 -20.97
CA TYR A 325 -9.03 -28.67 -21.87
C TYR A 325 -8.27 -28.47 -23.18
N GLU A 326 -6.94 -28.34 -23.13
CA GLU A 326 -6.12 -28.23 -24.35
C GLU A 326 -6.33 -29.40 -25.30
N LYS A 327 -6.40 -30.63 -24.75
CA LYS A 327 -6.55 -31.87 -25.53
C LYS A 327 -7.97 -32.14 -25.98
N THR A 328 -8.96 -31.86 -25.13
CA THR A 328 -10.34 -32.31 -25.35
C THR A 328 -11.31 -31.19 -25.68
N LYS A 329 -10.92 -29.93 -25.46
CA LYS A 329 -11.77 -28.74 -25.50
C LYS A 329 -13.01 -28.82 -24.59
N LYS A 330 -13.00 -29.72 -23.61
CA LYS A 330 -14.06 -29.87 -22.61
C LYS A 330 -13.65 -29.17 -21.31
N GLY A 331 -14.57 -28.37 -20.77
CA GLY A 331 -14.38 -27.67 -19.49
C GLY A 331 -14.25 -28.63 -18.31
N ILE A 332 -13.68 -28.13 -17.20
CA ILE A 332 -13.61 -28.87 -15.94
C ILE A 332 -14.98 -28.86 -15.24
N SER A 333 -15.37 -30.00 -14.64
CA SER A 333 -16.52 -30.02 -13.74
C SER A 333 -16.13 -29.41 -12.38
N LEU A 334 -16.81 -28.33 -12.00
CA LEU A 334 -16.51 -27.61 -10.76
C LEU A 334 -17.36 -28.12 -9.61
N THR A 335 -16.70 -28.51 -8.52
CA THR A 335 -17.38 -28.73 -7.24
C THR A 335 -17.80 -27.40 -6.62
N ARG A 336 -18.81 -27.45 -5.74
CA ARG A 336 -19.29 -26.27 -5.01
C ARG A 336 -18.16 -25.57 -4.24
N ASP A 337 -17.32 -26.33 -3.55
CA ASP A 337 -16.25 -25.80 -2.71
C ASP A 337 -15.16 -25.12 -3.53
N MET A 338 -14.77 -25.72 -4.67
CA MET A 338 -13.82 -25.08 -5.60
C MET A 338 -14.36 -23.76 -6.15
N LYS A 339 -15.63 -23.73 -6.56
CA LYS A 339 -16.25 -22.50 -7.06
C LYS A 339 -16.30 -21.42 -5.98
N MET A 340 -16.57 -21.81 -4.73
CA MET A 340 -16.59 -20.88 -3.60
C MET A 340 -15.21 -20.30 -3.30
N ASP A 341 -14.16 -21.12 -3.23
CA ASP A 341 -12.77 -20.66 -3.00
C ASP A 341 -12.32 -19.65 -4.07
N ILE A 342 -12.57 -19.95 -5.35
CA ILE A 342 -12.28 -19.04 -6.47
C ILE A 342 -12.98 -17.70 -6.25
N LEU A 343 -14.28 -17.73 -5.94
CA LEU A 343 -15.08 -16.53 -5.75
C LEU A 343 -14.68 -15.75 -4.49
N ASP A 344 -14.35 -16.41 -3.38
CA ASP A 344 -13.88 -15.77 -2.15
C ASP A 344 -12.56 -15.02 -2.36
N LYS A 345 -11.60 -15.66 -3.04
CA LYS A 345 -10.30 -15.03 -3.35
C LYS A 345 -10.41 -13.89 -4.34
N ILE A 346 -11.26 -14.02 -5.35
CA ILE A 346 -11.56 -12.91 -6.27
C ILE A 346 -12.23 -11.77 -5.51
N ALA A 347 -13.21 -12.05 -4.65
CA ALA A 347 -13.89 -11.00 -3.89
C ALA A 347 -12.94 -10.24 -2.95
N GLN A 348 -12.04 -10.94 -2.27
CA GLN A 348 -10.98 -10.34 -1.45
C GLN A 348 -10.08 -9.42 -2.27
N ALA A 349 -9.46 -9.95 -3.33
CA ALA A 349 -8.52 -9.19 -4.15
C ALA A 349 -9.16 -8.00 -4.87
N VAL A 350 -10.41 -8.15 -5.33
CA VAL A 350 -11.15 -7.05 -5.96
C VAL A 350 -11.52 -5.99 -4.92
N PHE A 351 -11.94 -6.39 -3.72
CA PHE A 351 -12.29 -5.45 -2.66
C PHE A 351 -11.08 -4.62 -2.18
N GLU A 352 -9.91 -5.24 -2.04
CA GLU A 352 -8.64 -4.55 -1.72
C GLU A 352 -8.27 -3.46 -2.72
N LEU A 353 -8.66 -3.63 -3.99
CA LEU A 353 -8.44 -2.62 -5.03
C LEU A 353 -9.56 -1.59 -5.08
N LYS A 354 -10.81 -2.04 -4.95
CA LYS A 354 -12.02 -1.22 -5.02
C LYS A 354 -13.20 -1.96 -4.42
N ALA A 355 -13.77 -1.47 -3.32
CA ALA A 355 -14.91 -2.11 -2.66
C ALA A 355 -16.16 -2.25 -3.56
N TYR A 356 -16.32 -1.34 -4.52
CA TYR A 356 -17.46 -1.29 -5.44
C TYR A 356 -17.01 -1.14 -6.89
N PRO A 357 -16.56 -2.23 -7.53
CA PRO A 357 -16.20 -2.20 -8.95
C PRO A 357 -17.44 -2.00 -9.83
N ASP A 358 -17.25 -1.32 -10.95
CA ASP A 358 -18.29 -1.15 -11.97
C ASP A 358 -18.45 -2.40 -12.84
N GLN A 359 -19.44 -2.37 -13.74
CA GLN A 359 -19.80 -3.52 -14.56
C GLN A 359 -18.67 -3.95 -15.51
N ASP A 360 -17.91 -2.99 -16.06
CA ASP A 360 -16.82 -3.25 -17.01
C ASP A 360 -15.60 -3.82 -16.27
N GLN A 361 -15.33 -3.35 -15.05
CA GLN A 361 -14.31 -3.92 -14.17
C GLN A 361 -14.64 -5.36 -13.78
N ILE A 362 -15.90 -5.65 -13.42
CA ILE A 362 -16.33 -7.03 -13.12
C ILE A 362 -16.19 -7.93 -14.36
N GLU A 363 -16.53 -7.40 -15.53
CA GLU A 363 -16.37 -8.12 -16.80
C GLU A 363 -14.90 -8.40 -17.12
N SER A 364 -14.01 -7.41 -16.91
CA SER A 364 -12.57 -7.57 -17.06
C SER A 364 -12.01 -8.66 -16.14
N VAL A 365 -12.44 -8.71 -14.88
CA VAL A 365 -12.04 -9.77 -13.93
C VAL A 365 -12.54 -11.14 -14.38
N ALA A 366 -13.79 -11.24 -14.83
CA ALA A 366 -14.36 -12.51 -15.31
C ALA A 366 -13.65 -13.01 -16.58
N SER A 367 -13.37 -12.10 -17.51
CA SER A 367 -12.60 -12.38 -18.73
C SER A 367 -11.19 -12.86 -18.38
N ALA A 368 -10.48 -12.12 -17.52
CA ALA A 368 -9.13 -12.48 -17.09
C ALA A 368 -9.06 -13.84 -16.37
N LEU A 369 -10.08 -14.19 -15.57
CA LEU A 369 -10.20 -15.49 -14.92
C LEU A 369 -10.25 -16.62 -15.96
N VAL A 370 -11.11 -16.51 -16.97
CA VAL A 370 -11.27 -17.54 -18.01
C VAL A 370 -10.09 -17.55 -18.98
N SER A 371 -9.49 -16.39 -19.29
CA SER A 371 -8.26 -16.33 -20.09
C SER A 371 -7.09 -17.04 -19.39
N LYS A 372 -6.94 -16.87 -18.08
CA LYS A 372 -5.91 -17.56 -17.28
C LYS A 372 -6.22 -19.05 -17.08
N HIS A 373 -7.50 -19.40 -16.96
CA HIS A 373 -7.95 -20.76 -16.77
C HIS A 373 -9.01 -21.17 -17.82
N PRO A 374 -8.60 -21.48 -19.06
CA PRO A 374 -9.52 -21.82 -20.15
C PRO A 374 -10.45 -23.00 -19.84
N CYS A 375 -10.06 -23.90 -18.92
CA CYS A 375 -10.91 -24.99 -18.46
C CYS A 375 -12.19 -24.53 -17.75
N LEU A 376 -12.26 -23.27 -17.29
CA LEU A 376 -13.44 -22.66 -16.66
C LEU A 376 -14.45 -22.08 -17.65
N ARG A 377 -14.17 -22.14 -18.96
CA ARG A 377 -15.02 -21.58 -20.00
C ARG A 377 -16.39 -22.29 -20.01
N GLU A 378 -17.46 -21.51 -19.96
CA GLU A 378 -18.83 -22.03 -19.94
C GLU A 378 -19.29 -22.48 -21.34
N PRO A 379 -19.78 -23.72 -21.50
CA PRO A 379 -20.31 -24.19 -22.79
C PRO A 379 -21.56 -23.41 -23.21
N GLY A 380 -21.59 -22.92 -24.45
CA GLY A 380 -22.77 -22.24 -25.01
C GLY A 380 -22.89 -20.75 -24.70
N SER A 381 -21.96 -20.16 -23.94
CA SER A 381 -21.81 -18.70 -23.85
C SER A 381 -20.94 -18.18 -24.99
N GLU A 382 -21.38 -17.10 -25.65
CA GLU A 382 -20.64 -16.42 -26.72
C GLU A 382 -19.29 -15.90 -26.21
N THR A 383 -19.28 -15.29 -25.03
CA THR A 383 -18.06 -14.79 -24.36
C THR A 383 -17.27 -15.89 -23.64
N GLY A 384 -17.98 -16.89 -23.11
CA GLY A 384 -17.42 -17.98 -22.30
C GLY A 384 -17.24 -17.66 -20.82
N TYR A 385 -17.59 -16.45 -20.36
CA TYR A 385 -17.42 -15.99 -18.97
C TYR A 385 -18.65 -15.28 -18.36
N ASP A 386 -19.79 -15.24 -19.03
CA ASP A 386 -20.98 -14.51 -18.56
C ASP A 386 -21.51 -14.98 -17.20
N GLY A 387 -21.53 -16.30 -16.95
CA GLY A 387 -21.93 -16.85 -15.66
C GLY A 387 -20.92 -16.56 -14.54
N TRP A 388 -19.63 -16.42 -14.86
CA TRP A 388 -18.60 -15.94 -13.93
C TRP A 388 -18.81 -14.47 -13.58
N LYS A 389 -19.09 -13.62 -14.58
CA LYS A 389 -19.42 -12.20 -14.37
C LYS A 389 -20.57 -12.03 -13.37
N ILE A 390 -21.65 -12.80 -13.55
CA ILE A 390 -22.80 -12.80 -12.64
C ILE A 390 -22.42 -13.34 -11.26
N SER A 391 -21.69 -14.44 -11.19
CA SER A 391 -21.26 -15.06 -9.92
C SER A 391 -20.38 -14.12 -9.09
N ILE A 392 -19.43 -13.43 -9.72
CA ILE A 392 -18.53 -12.47 -9.08
C ILE A 392 -19.33 -11.26 -8.56
N LYS A 393 -20.26 -10.73 -9.36
CA LYS A 393 -21.14 -9.63 -8.95
C LYS A 393 -21.91 -9.95 -7.67
N TYR A 394 -22.56 -11.12 -7.60
CA TYR A 394 -23.28 -11.55 -6.41
C TYR A 394 -22.34 -11.82 -5.22
N LYS A 395 -21.18 -12.43 -5.48
CA LYS A 395 -20.19 -12.70 -4.43
C LYS A 395 -19.70 -11.42 -3.77
N LEU A 396 -19.36 -10.40 -4.56
CA LEU A 396 -18.95 -9.09 -4.06
C LEU A 396 -20.05 -8.42 -3.22
N GLY A 397 -21.32 -8.54 -3.65
CA GLY A 397 -22.46 -8.06 -2.86
C GLY A 397 -22.58 -8.74 -1.49
N ASN A 398 -22.41 -10.06 -1.46
CA ASN A 398 -22.42 -10.83 -0.21
C ASN A 398 -21.20 -10.53 0.67
N TYR A 399 -20.02 -10.39 0.05
CA TYR A 399 -18.77 -10.07 0.75
C TYR A 399 -18.86 -8.70 1.44
N ARG A 400 -19.34 -7.67 0.75
CA ARG A 400 -19.63 -6.36 1.35
C ARG A 400 -20.63 -6.45 2.51
N SER A 401 -21.64 -7.31 2.41
CA SER A 401 -22.63 -7.49 3.49
C SER A 401 -22.00 -8.14 4.73
N LYS A 402 -21.08 -9.10 4.55
CA LYS A 402 -20.30 -9.69 5.65
C LYS A 402 -19.36 -8.67 6.30
N LEU A 403 -18.60 -7.93 5.50
CA LEU A 403 -17.68 -6.90 6.02
C LEU A 403 -18.44 -5.81 6.77
N ARG A 404 -19.65 -5.47 6.33
CA ARG A 404 -20.52 -4.53 7.06
C ARG A 404 -20.90 -5.06 8.45
N GLN A 405 -21.23 -6.35 8.57
CA GLN A 405 -21.52 -6.96 9.87
C GLN A 405 -20.29 -6.99 10.78
N ALA A 406 -19.09 -7.05 10.20
CA ALA A 406 -17.83 -6.96 10.92
C ALA A 406 -17.40 -5.51 11.26
N GLY A 407 -18.19 -4.50 10.90
CA GLY A 407 -17.91 -3.10 11.23
C GLY A 407 -17.03 -2.34 10.23
N CYS A 408 -16.75 -2.89 9.04
CA CYS A 408 -15.94 -2.21 8.02
C CYS A 408 -16.59 -0.88 7.58
N ILE A 409 -15.82 0.21 7.68
CA ILE A 409 -16.30 1.58 7.52
C ILE A 409 -16.66 1.85 6.04
N GLU A 410 -15.81 1.42 5.10
CA GLU A 410 -15.96 1.64 3.65
C GLU A 410 -17.32 1.17 3.11
N VAL A 411 -17.86 0.08 3.62
CA VAL A 411 -19.17 -0.49 3.20
C VAL A 411 -20.36 0.00 4.02
N SER A 412 -20.09 0.64 5.16
CA SER A 412 -21.08 1.15 6.10
C SER A 412 -21.48 2.58 5.76
N ILE A 413 -20.50 3.44 5.43
CA ILE A 413 -20.71 4.84 5.00
C ILE A 413 -21.55 4.91 3.73
N ASN A 414 -21.34 3.97 2.80
CA ASN A 414 -22.07 3.90 1.53
C ASN A 414 -23.49 3.32 1.64
N ARG A 415 -24.04 3.20 2.86
CA ARG A 415 -25.45 2.82 3.04
C ARG A 415 -26.34 3.94 2.51
N LYS A 416 -27.35 3.57 1.71
CA LYS A 416 -28.45 4.46 1.39
C LYS A 416 -29.19 4.81 2.70
N ARG A 417 -28.85 5.94 3.34
CA ARG A 417 -29.68 6.49 4.43
C ARG A 417 -31.08 6.66 3.84
N ARG A 418 -32.09 6.07 4.49
CA ARG A 418 -33.48 6.42 4.17
C ARG A 418 -33.62 7.91 4.46
N ASN A 419 -34.40 8.57 3.60
CA ASN A 419 -34.66 10.01 3.67
C ASN A 419 -35.35 10.31 5.01
N ASP A 420 -34.57 10.54 6.07
CA ASP A 420 -35.06 11.25 7.24
C ASP A 420 -34.95 12.72 6.86
N GLY A 421 -36.12 13.31 6.64
CA GLY A 421 -36.23 14.70 6.24
C GLY A 421 -35.65 15.59 7.34
N ASP A 422 -34.86 16.57 6.92
CA ASP A 422 -34.86 17.85 7.62
C ASP A 422 -34.54 18.97 6.64
N ASP A 423 -35.27 20.05 6.87
CA ASP A 423 -35.37 21.28 6.12
C ASP A 423 -34.26 22.27 6.53
N GLY A 424 -33.90 23.16 5.60
CA GLY A 424 -33.32 24.45 5.96
C GLY A 424 -31.83 24.48 6.30
N ALA A 425 -30.96 24.32 5.30
CA ALA A 425 -29.62 24.89 5.32
C ALA A 425 -29.22 25.38 3.92
N SER A 426 -28.42 26.45 3.88
CA SER A 426 -27.75 27.05 2.72
C SER A 426 -27.15 26.01 1.76
N PRO A 427 -26.88 26.33 0.48
CA PRO A 427 -26.46 25.35 -0.53
C PRO A 427 -25.11 24.70 -0.17
N SER A 428 -25.15 23.65 0.65
CA SER A 428 -24.00 22.88 1.08
C SER A 428 -23.53 22.00 -0.08
N LEU A 429 -22.30 22.25 -0.56
CA LEU A 429 -21.64 21.45 -1.58
C LEU A 429 -21.38 20.00 -1.16
N LYS A 430 -21.54 19.64 0.11
CA LYS A 430 -20.83 18.50 0.70
C LYS A 430 -21.52 17.14 0.59
N ARG A 431 -22.37 16.94 -0.41
CA ARG A 431 -23.21 15.74 -0.55
C ARG A 431 -23.14 15.13 -1.94
N ALA A 432 -22.14 14.31 -2.26
CA ALA A 432 -22.00 13.67 -3.57
C ALA A 432 -23.36 13.23 -4.19
N LYS A 433 -23.84 13.97 -5.20
CA LYS A 433 -25.15 13.70 -5.80
C LYS A 433 -24.96 12.74 -6.98
N ARG A 434 -25.27 11.47 -6.70
CA ARG A 434 -25.53 10.33 -7.63
C ARG A 434 -24.30 9.56 -8.12
N GLY A 435 -24.15 8.35 -7.58
CA GLY A 435 -23.49 7.22 -8.25
C GLY A 435 -22.05 6.95 -7.83
N GLU A 436 -21.38 7.92 -7.20
CA GLU A 436 -20.06 7.71 -6.62
C GLU A 436 -20.18 7.21 -5.18
N ILE A 437 -19.30 6.27 -4.88
CA ILE A 437 -19.24 5.52 -3.65
C ILE A 437 -18.07 6.12 -2.90
N ASN A 438 -18.31 6.60 -1.68
CA ASN A 438 -17.27 7.17 -0.84
C ASN A 438 -16.20 6.12 -0.58
N HIS A 439 -14.97 6.39 -1.00
CA HIS A 439 -13.83 5.58 -0.59
C HIS A 439 -13.35 6.10 0.76
N VAL A 440 -13.45 5.26 1.80
CA VAL A 440 -12.98 5.52 3.16
C VAL A 440 -12.35 4.21 3.66
N PRO A 441 -11.05 3.99 3.43
CA PRO A 441 -10.40 2.76 3.85
C PRO A 441 -10.28 2.69 5.37
N ASP A 442 -10.18 1.46 5.89
CA ASP A 442 -9.85 1.24 7.30
C ASP A 442 -8.42 1.74 7.60
N HIS A 443 -8.14 2.03 8.87
CA HIS A 443 -6.81 2.49 9.27
C HIS A 443 -5.73 1.44 9.00
N PRO A 444 -4.49 1.86 8.69
CA PRO A 444 -3.36 0.93 8.60
C PRO A 444 -3.22 0.10 9.88
N ASP A 445 -2.72 -1.13 9.74
CA ASP A 445 -2.56 -2.04 10.88
C ASP A 445 -1.82 -1.33 12.03
N ASN A 446 -2.42 -1.39 13.22
CA ASN A 446 -1.89 -0.85 14.49
C ASN A 446 -1.99 0.67 14.65
N HIS A 447 -2.80 1.32 13.82
CA HIS A 447 -3.15 2.73 13.99
C HIS A 447 -4.59 2.88 14.48
N THR A 448 -4.76 3.71 15.51
CA THR A 448 -6.04 4.24 15.99
C THR A 448 -6.22 5.68 15.51
N ASP A 449 -7.44 6.22 15.66
CA ASP A 449 -7.71 7.66 15.42
C ASP A 449 -6.69 8.54 16.16
N ASP A 450 -6.45 8.29 17.46
CA ASP A 450 -5.50 9.07 18.27
C ASP A 450 -4.06 9.01 17.73
N SER A 451 -3.59 7.81 17.36
CA SER A 451 -2.23 7.66 16.81
C SER A 451 -2.06 8.37 15.46
N LEU A 452 -3.11 8.42 14.64
CA LEU A 452 -3.06 9.12 13.36
C LEU A 452 -3.22 10.63 13.55
N GLU A 453 -3.90 11.07 14.61
CA GLU A 453 -3.95 12.48 15.00
C GLU A 453 -2.57 12.99 15.44
N GLU A 454 -1.79 12.19 16.17
CA GLU A 454 -0.39 12.50 16.51
C GLU A 454 0.47 12.65 15.23
N GLU A 455 0.33 11.73 14.28
CA GLU A 455 1.04 11.79 12.99
C GLU A 455 0.60 13.00 12.15
N ARG A 456 -0.69 13.38 12.19
CA ARG A 456 -1.20 14.61 11.56
C ARG A 456 -0.58 15.85 12.19
N LEU A 457 -0.50 15.93 13.52
CA LEU A 457 0.14 17.06 14.20
C LEU A 457 1.61 17.18 13.80
N ALA A 458 2.33 16.05 13.73
CA ALA A 458 3.71 16.02 13.25
C ALA A 458 3.83 16.48 11.78
N LEU A 459 2.89 16.09 10.93
CA LEU A 459 2.80 16.56 9.54
C LEU A 459 2.62 18.08 9.45
N VAL A 460 1.73 18.66 10.27
CA VAL A 460 1.50 20.11 10.30
C VAL A 460 2.77 20.84 10.74
N GLU A 461 3.45 20.35 11.76
CA GLU A 461 4.71 20.94 12.22
C GLU A 461 5.84 20.82 11.19
N GLU A 462 5.94 19.69 10.48
CA GLU A 462 6.88 19.54 9.37
C GLU A 462 6.55 20.51 8.23
N PHE A 463 5.27 20.72 7.94
CA PHE A 463 4.81 21.61 6.88
C PHE A 463 5.06 23.09 7.19
N LYS A 464 5.13 23.48 8.47
CA LYS A 464 5.49 24.86 8.87
C LYS A 464 6.97 25.19 8.70
N LYS A 465 7.84 24.19 8.55
CA LYS A 465 9.30 24.42 8.43
C LYS A 465 9.63 25.15 7.13
N ARG A 466 10.66 26.01 7.18
CA ARG A 466 11.19 26.70 5.99
C ARG A 466 11.75 25.70 4.97
N ASN A 467 12.49 24.70 5.45
CA ASN A 467 13.03 23.60 4.66
C ASN A 467 12.21 22.34 4.94
N LYS A 468 11.11 22.17 4.20
CA LYS A 468 10.18 21.05 4.33
C LYS A 468 10.82 19.75 3.85
N ASN A 469 10.74 18.69 4.65
CA ASN A 469 11.09 17.34 4.21
C ASN A 469 9.96 16.74 3.38
N VAL A 470 10.04 16.94 2.06
CA VAL A 470 9.02 16.47 1.08
C VAL A 470 8.78 14.96 1.17
N ALA A 471 9.82 14.16 1.42
CA ALA A 471 9.68 12.71 1.54
C ALA A 471 8.89 12.31 2.80
N LEU A 472 9.12 13.02 3.91
CA LEU A 472 8.39 12.81 5.15
C LEU A 472 6.93 13.25 5.02
N ILE A 473 6.67 14.41 4.43
CA ILE A 473 5.31 14.90 4.14
C ILE A 473 4.54 13.87 3.32
N LYS A 474 5.12 13.37 2.22
CA LYS A 474 4.48 12.35 1.39
C LYS A 474 4.15 11.08 2.19
N GLN A 475 5.09 10.59 2.99
CA GLN A 475 4.90 9.42 3.84
C GLN A 475 3.78 9.63 4.88
N GLN A 476 3.78 10.78 5.57
CA GLN A 476 2.77 11.09 6.57
C GLN A 476 1.39 11.32 5.95
N MET A 477 1.33 11.95 4.79
CA MET A 477 0.09 12.09 4.02
C MET A 477 -0.48 10.73 3.64
N GLU A 478 0.37 9.74 3.30
CA GLU A 478 -0.03 8.35 3.02
C GLU A 478 -0.56 7.64 4.26
N LEU A 479 0.17 7.73 5.37
CA LEU A 479 -0.21 7.08 6.63
C LEU A 479 -1.55 7.59 7.17
N THR A 480 -1.79 8.91 7.05
CA THR A 480 -2.96 9.59 7.59
C THR A 480 -4.17 9.63 6.64
N PHE A 481 -4.08 8.97 5.47
CA PHE A 481 -5.15 9.00 4.47
C PHE A 481 -6.51 8.55 5.00
N SER A 482 -6.54 7.44 5.74
CA SER A 482 -7.78 6.89 6.31
C SER A 482 -8.46 7.86 7.29
N LEU A 483 -7.69 8.47 8.21
CA LEU A 483 -8.21 9.47 9.15
C LEU A 483 -8.74 10.70 8.42
N ARG A 484 -7.93 11.31 7.55
CA ARG A 484 -8.32 12.48 6.78
C ARG A 484 -9.57 12.23 5.94
N ARG A 485 -9.65 11.07 5.29
CA ARG A 485 -10.78 10.73 4.43
C ARG A 485 -12.05 10.47 5.23
N LYS A 486 -11.94 9.82 6.40
CA LYS A 486 -13.03 9.69 7.38
C LYS A 486 -13.53 11.05 7.81
N GLU A 487 -12.66 11.97 8.22
CA GLU A 487 -13.05 13.33 8.60
C GLU A 487 -13.76 14.09 7.48
N ILE A 488 -13.18 14.12 6.27
CA ILE A 488 -13.75 14.84 5.13
C ILE A 488 -15.13 14.29 4.74
N VAL A 489 -15.31 12.97 4.79
CA VAL A 489 -16.55 12.31 4.37
C VAL A 489 -17.62 12.32 5.47
N ASP A 490 -17.24 12.16 6.74
CA ASP A 490 -18.18 12.05 7.85
C ASP A 490 -18.58 13.41 8.43
N LEU A 491 -17.61 14.33 8.60
CA LEU A 491 -17.85 15.64 9.21
C LEU A 491 -18.25 16.69 8.18
N GLU A 492 -17.94 16.46 6.90
CA GLU A 492 -18.19 17.42 5.83
C GLU A 492 -17.72 18.85 6.25
N PRO A 493 -16.43 19.06 6.59
CA PRO A 493 -15.89 20.36 7.04
C PRO A 493 -15.76 21.38 5.88
N MET A 494 -15.74 22.68 6.19
CA MET A 494 -15.53 23.75 5.18
C MET A 494 -14.13 23.66 4.58
N VAL A 495 -13.95 24.17 3.36
CA VAL A 495 -12.65 24.12 2.67
C VAL A 495 -11.57 24.84 3.47
N SER A 496 -11.92 25.97 4.11
CA SER A 496 -11.04 26.71 5.01
C SER A 496 -10.62 25.90 6.25
N GLU A 497 -11.55 25.17 6.87
CA GLU A 497 -11.26 24.28 8.00
C GLU A 497 -10.35 23.11 7.60
N VAL A 498 -10.58 22.51 6.43
CA VAL A 498 -9.69 21.45 5.90
C VAL A 498 -8.32 22.02 5.59
N ARG A 499 -8.23 23.24 5.07
CA ARG A 499 -6.95 23.90 4.76
C ARG A 499 -6.13 24.17 6.02
N GLU A 500 -6.77 24.56 7.10
CA GLU A 500 -6.11 24.73 8.40
C GLU A 500 -5.66 23.40 8.99
N ARG A 501 -6.53 22.37 8.94
CA ARG A 501 -6.27 21.06 9.56
C ARG A 501 -5.32 20.18 8.76
N TRP A 502 -5.34 20.28 7.43
CA TRP A 502 -4.59 19.48 6.46
C TRP A 502 -3.90 20.36 5.39
N PRO A 503 -3.01 21.28 5.78
CA PRO A 503 -2.43 22.27 4.86
C PRO A 503 -1.63 21.63 3.71
N ALA A 504 -1.01 20.47 3.94
CA ALA A 504 -0.28 19.74 2.92
C ALA A 504 -1.19 19.24 1.78
N LEU A 505 -2.49 18.99 2.04
CA LEU A 505 -3.46 18.55 1.02
C LEU A 505 -3.62 19.56 -0.13
N PHE A 506 -3.35 20.84 0.14
CA PHE A 506 -3.45 21.93 -0.84
C PHE A 506 -2.14 22.20 -1.58
N CYS A 507 -1.14 21.31 -1.46
CA CYS A 507 0.02 21.32 -2.33
C CYS A 507 -0.22 20.50 -3.59
N GLU A 508 0.23 20.99 -4.75
CA GLU A 508 0.08 20.30 -6.03
C GLU A 508 0.52 18.82 -6.01
N ALA A 509 1.61 18.51 -5.30
CA ALA A 509 2.09 17.14 -5.18
C ALA A 509 1.10 16.23 -4.46
N GLU A 510 0.55 16.69 -3.34
CA GLU A 510 -0.37 15.89 -2.54
C GLU A 510 -1.77 15.84 -3.15
N ILE A 511 -2.23 16.88 -3.89
CA ILE A 511 -3.48 16.79 -4.65
C ILE A 511 -3.42 15.65 -5.68
N ARG A 512 -2.28 15.48 -6.35
CA ARG A 512 -2.07 14.38 -7.31
C ARG A 512 -2.12 13.02 -6.61
N GLU A 513 -1.40 12.88 -5.50
CA GLU A 513 -1.32 11.61 -4.77
C GLU A 513 -2.65 11.26 -4.10
N GLU A 514 -3.38 12.24 -3.56
CA GLU A 514 -4.68 12.02 -2.93
C GLU A 514 -5.74 11.63 -3.97
N PHE A 515 -5.79 12.33 -5.10
CA PHE A 515 -6.63 11.94 -6.22
C PHE A 515 -6.31 10.52 -6.70
N HIS A 516 -5.02 10.16 -6.76
CA HIS A 516 -4.59 8.82 -7.12
C HIS A 516 -5.06 7.78 -6.10
N ARG A 517 -4.98 8.04 -4.80
CA ARG A 517 -5.48 7.10 -3.76
C ARG A 517 -6.99 6.86 -3.88
N ILE A 518 -7.76 7.90 -4.22
CA ILE A 518 -9.22 7.80 -4.33
C ILE A 518 -9.64 7.10 -5.64
N THR A 519 -8.96 7.39 -6.76
CA THR A 519 -9.44 7.03 -8.10
C THR A 519 -8.56 6.01 -8.84
N ASN A 520 -7.34 5.79 -8.37
CA ASN A 520 -6.27 5.02 -9.00
C ASN A 520 -5.87 5.54 -10.40
N LYS A 521 -6.10 6.83 -10.68
CA LYS A 521 -5.72 7.52 -11.93
C LYS A 521 -4.59 8.53 -11.67
N ASN A 522 -3.81 8.86 -12.70
CA ASN A 522 -2.83 9.93 -12.63
C ASN A 522 -3.49 11.25 -13.04
N LEU A 523 -3.69 12.15 -12.08
CA LEU A 523 -4.48 13.37 -12.29
C LEU A 523 -4.01 14.20 -13.49
N ILE A 524 -2.72 14.50 -13.57
CA ILE A 524 -2.19 15.41 -14.58
C ILE A 524 -2.01 14.68 -15.92
N ASP A 525 -1.40 13.50 -15.91
CA ASP A 525 -1.04 12.81 -17.15
C ASP A 525 -2.30 12.32 -17.88
N ASP A 526 -3.26 11.74 -17.17
CA ASP A 526 -4.50 11.24 -17.78
C ASP A 526 -5.36 12.41 -18.29
N PHE A 527 -5.48 13.49 -17.50
CA PHE A 527 -6.23 14.68 -17.92
C PHE A 527 -5.60 15.32 -19.15
N ARG A 528 -4.27 15.50 -19.16
CA ARG A 528 -3.54 16.07 -20.30
C ARG A 528 -3.61 15.19 -21.54
N ALA A 529 -3.53 13.87 -21.39
CA ALA A 529 -3.70 12.94 -22.50
C ALA A 529 -5.12 13.07 -23.11
N ALA A 530 -6.15 13.10 -22.26
CA ALA A 530 -7.54 13.21 -22.70
C ALA A 530 -7.85 14.55 -23.38
N ILE A 531 -7.42 15.69 -22.81
CA ILE A 531 -7.65 17.00 -23.44
C ILE A 531 -6.92 17.08 -24.78
N ASN A 532 -5.69 16.56 -24.89
CA ASN A 532 -4.96 16.48 -26.14
C ASN A 532 -5.72 15.67 -27.19
N GLN A 533 -6.23 14.50 -26.81
CA GLN A 533 -6.98 13.62 -27.69
C GLN A 533 -8.29 14.27 -28.17
N HIS A 534 -9.04 14.93 -27.28
CA HIS A 534 -10.39 15.42 -27.57
C HIS A 534 -10.43 16.84 -28.14
N THR A 535 -9.38 17.64 -27.98
CA THR A 535 -9.32 19.04 -28.47
C THR A 535 -9.72 19.19 -29.94
N PRO A 536 -9.18 18.40 -30.90
CA PRO A 536 -9.58 18.52 -32.31
C PRO A 536 -11.07 18.25 -32.54
N GLY A 537 -11.62 17.21 -31.91
CA GLY A 537 -13.02 16.84 -32.02
C GLY A 537 -13.94 17.91 -31.43
N LEU A 538 -13.60 18.45 -30.26
CA LEU A 538 -14.33 19.54 -29.62
C LEU A 538 -14.36 20.78 -30.51
N HIS A 539 -13.23 21.18 -31.08
CA HIS A 539 -13.18 22.33 -31.99
C HIS A 539 -14.04 22.15 -33.24
N ARG A 540 -14.07 20.94 -33.83
CA ARG A 540 -14.99 20.63 -34.94
C ARG A 540 -16.44 20.81 -34.52
N LEU A 541 -16.81 20.29 -33.35
CA LEU A 541 -18.17 20.36 -32.82
C LEU A 541 -18.61 21.79 -32.48
N TYR A 542 -17.70 22.60 -31.95
CA TYR A 542 -17.97 24.01 -31.63
C TYR A 542 -18.25 24.79 -32.92
N ARG A 543 -17.41 24.61 -33.95
CA ARG A 543 -17.61 25.27 -35.27
C ARG A 543 -18.87 24.81 -35.98
N ALA A 544 -19.20 23.51 -35.94
CA ALA A 544 -20.38 22.95 -36.61
C ALA A 544 -21.72 23.52 -36.09
N ARG A 545 -21.73 24.09 -34.88
CA ARG A 545 -22.92 24.67 -34.25
C ARG A 545 -22.67 26.09 -33.74
N ARG A 546 -21.74 26.81 -34.37
CA ARG A 546 -21.27 28.13 -33.96
C ARG A 546 -22.40 29.13 -33.66
N THR A 547 -23.41 29.20 -34.54
CA THR A 547 -24.55 30.12 -34.41
C THR A 547 -25.65 29.66 -33.44
N ALA A 548 -25.60 28.41 -32.97
CA ALA A 548 -26.61 27.84 -32.07
C ALA A 548 -26.26 27.98 -30.57
N PHE A 549 -25.15 28.65 -30.27
CA PHE A 549 -24.59 28.85 -28.93
C PHE A 549 -24.51 30.35 -28.58
N PRO A 550 -24.30 30.71 -27.30
CA PRO A 550 -24.15 32.11 -26.90
C PRO A 550 -23.01 32.82 -27.67
N PRO A 551 -23.07 34.16 -27.83
CA PRO A 551 -22.04 34.94 -28.54
C PRO A 551 -20.61 34.71 -28.03
N ALA A 552 -20.47 34.34 -26.75
CA ALA A 552 -19.19 33.95 -26.16
C ALA A 552 -18.48 32.80 -26.90
N MET A 553 -19.21 31.87 -27.52
CA MET A 553 -18.61 30.81 -28.34
C MET A 553 -17.99 31.38 -29.63
N ASP A 554 -18.64 32.36 -30.24
CA ASP A 554 -18.13 33.03 -31.44
C ASP A 554 -16.82 33.78 -31.15
N GLN A 555 -16.82 34.56 -30.07
CA GLN A 555 -15.66 35.28 -29.57
C GLN A 555 -14.50 34.34 -29.21
N LEU A 556 -14.81 33.17 -28.64
CA LEU A 556 -13.80 32.16 -28.32
C LEU A 556 -13.16 31.58 -29.60
N LEU A 557 -13.96 31.28 -30.62
CA LEU A 557 -13.46 30.73 -31.89
C LEU A 557 -12.67 31.76 -32.70
N ASN A 558 -13.08 33.05 -32.70
CA ASN A 558 -12.32 34.11 -33.36
C ASN A 558 -10.93 34.28 -32.74
N ARG A 559 -10.85 34.36 -31.40
CA ARG A 559 -9.56 34.41 -30.68
C ARG A 559 -8.70 33.16 -30.94
N LEU A 560 -9.33 32.01 -31.10
CA LEU A 560 -8.62 30.77 -31.44
C LEU A 560 -8.02 30.82 -32.85
N ASP A 561 -8.70 31.47 -33.80
CA ASP A 561 -8.25 31.59 -35.19
C ASP A 561 -7.20 32.70 -35.38
N GLU A 562 -7.19 33.72 -34.51
CA GLU A 562 -6.24 34.85 -34.53
C GLU A 562 -4.85 34.52 -33.94
N GLU A 563 -4.78 33.64 -32.95
CA GLU A 563 -3.54 33.30 -32.23
C GLU A 563 -2.70 32.27 -33.01
N THR A 564 -1.46 32.64 -33.38
CA THR A 564 -0.57 31.81 -34.22
C THR A 564 0.73 31.37 -33.53
N SER A 565 0.96 31.79 -32.29
CA SER A 565 2.23 31.68 -31.55
C SER A 565 2.32 30.41 -30.67
N ASP A 566 1.44 30.24 -29.68
CA ASP A 566 1.32 29.02 -28.85
C ASP A 566 0.10 28.20 -29.25
N ILE A 567 0.26 27.45 -30.34
CA ILE A 567 -0.82 26.70 -30.96
C ILE A 567 -1.38 25.61 -30.02
N THR A 568 -0.56 25.01 -29.14
CA THR A 568 -1.01 23.85 -28.38
C THR A 568 -1.77 24.25 -27.11
N ALA A 569 -1.20 25.13 -26.28
CA ALA A 569 -1.84 25.53 -25.02
C ALA A 569 -3.09 26.37 -25.28
N HIS A 570 -3.07 27.23 -26.31
CA HIS A 570 -4.23 28.02 -26.69
C HIS A 570 -5.39 27.16 -27.20
N ARG A 571 -5.08 26.13 -28.00
CA ARG A 571 -6.10 25.17 -28.47
C ARG A 571 -6.74 24.40 -27.33
N GLN A 572 -5.96 23.94 -26.36
CA GLN A 572 -6.51 23.26 -25.18
C GLN A 572 -7.35 24.21 -24.33
N THR A 573 -6.90 25.46 -24.16
CA THR A 573 -7.63 26.51 -23.43
C THR A 573 -8.98 26.79 -24.08
N ALA A 574 -9.03 26.94 -25.40
CA ALA A 574 -10.28 27.12 -26.14
C ALA A 574 -11.18 25.88 -26.05
N ALA A 575 -10.62 24.67 -26.10
CA ALA A 575 -11.38 23.44 -25.92
C ALA A 575 -12.07 23.41 -24.54
N LEU A 576 -11.36 23.77 -23.47
CA LEU A 576 -11.89 23.79 -22.10
C LEU A 576 -12.91 24.92 -21.89
N LYS A 577 -12.61 26.16 -22.32
CA LYS A 577 -13.55 27.30 -22.19
C LYS A 577 -14.83 27.09 -23.00
N GLY A 578 -14.75 26.41 -24.15
CA GLY A 578 -15.89 26.10 -25.00
C GLY A 578 -16.78 24.96 -24.50
N LEU A 579 -16.26 24.09 -23.61
CA LEU A 579 -16.98 22.91 -23.16
C LEU A 579 -18.29 23.22 -22.41
N PRO A 580 -18.32 24.10 -21.37
CA PRO A 580 -19.56 24.48 -20.71
C PRO A 580 -20.54 25.17 -21.68
N LEU A 581 -20.03 26.03 -22.58
CA LEU A 581 -20.86 26.67 -23.61
C LEU A 581 -21.57 25.63 -24.50
N TYR A 582 -20.85 24.62 -24.97
CA TYR A 582 -21.39 23.55 -25.81
C TYR A 582 -22.44 22.70 -25.07
N LEU A 583 -22.19 22.41 -23.80
CA LEU A 583 -23.07 21.59 -22.95
C LEU A 583 -24.24 22.37 -22.35
N ARG A 584 -24.28 23.69 -22.55
CA ARG A 584 -25.25 24.64 -21.99
C ARG A 584 -25.19 24.71 -20.46
N ASP A 585 -23.97 24.62 -19.94
CA ASP A 585 -23.61 24.87 -18.55
C ASP A 585 -23.13 26.33 -18.40
N SER A 586 -23.16 26.85 -17.18
CA SER A 586 -22.86 28.27 -16.89
C SER A 586 -21.35 28.55 -16.92
N HIS A 587 -20.81 28.88 -18.09
CA HIS A 587 -19.36 29.11 -18.24
C HIS A 587 -18.78 30.20 -17.30
N GLU A 588 -19.53 31.26 -17.01
CA GLU A 588 -19.12 32.38 -16.13
C GLU A 588 -19.01 31.95 -14.65
N LYS A 589 -19.66 30.85 -14.28
CA LYS A 589 -19.56 30.27 -12.94
C LYS A 589 -18.33 29.38 -12.78
N LEU A 590 -17.68 29.00 -13.88
CA LEU A 590 -16.48 28.16 -13.90
C LEU A 590 -15.22 28.93 -14.25
N PHE A 591 -15.30 29.89 -15.19
CA PHE A 591 -14.19 30.71 -15.62
C PHE A 591 -14.54 32.18 -15.39
N ARG A 592 -13.78 32.85 -14.52
CA ARG A 592 -13.88 34.29 -14.29
C ARG A 592 -12.57 34.97 -14.65
N ASN A 593 -12.67 36.14 -15.25
CA ASN A 593 -11.55 37.05 -15.43
C ASN A 593 -11.74 38.25 -14.50
N CYS A 594 -10.65 38.79 -13.98
CA CYS A 594 -10.59 40.02 -13.21
C CYS A 594 -9.29 40.77 -13.53
N LEU A 595 -9.24 42.06 -13.23
CA LEU A 595 -8.03 42.85 -13.26
C LEU A 595 -7.25 42.67 -11.96
N ASP A 596 -5.93 42.83 -12.01
CA ASP A 596 -5.06 42.75 -10.82
C ASP A 596 -5.34 43.87 -9.80
N THR A 597 -5.97 44.95 -10.23
CA THR A 597 -6.44 46.07 -9.39
C THR A 597 -7.81 45.84 -8.75
N ASP A 598 -8.57 44.82 -9.17
CA ASP A 598 -9.88 44.52 -8.60
C ASP A 598 -9.75 44.07 -7.13
N PRO A 599 -10.67 44.47 -6.22
CA PRO A 599 -10.65 43.98 -4.84
C PRO A 599 -10.83 42.45 -4.78
N GLU A 600 -10.00 41.74 -4.00
CA GLU A 600 -10.03 40.27 -3.90
C GLU A 600 -11.44 39.73 -3.56
N GLU A 601 -12.17 40.40 -2.66
CA GLU A 601 -13.54 40.05 -2.31
C GLU A 601 -14.48 40.07 -3.53
N GLU A 602 -14.32 41.01 -4.46
CA GLU A 602 -15.14 41.08 -5.68
C GLU A 602 -14.71 40.02 -6.71
N GLN A 603 -13.41 39.71 -6.76
CA GLN A 603 -12.87 38.68 -7.64
C GLN A 603 -13.49 37.31 -7.33
N THR A 604 -13.59 36.93 -6.05
CA THR A 604 -14.04 35.59 -5.64
C THR A 604 -15.56 35.48 -5.39
N LYS A 605 -16.25 36.60 -5.19
CA LYS A 605 -17.68 36.62 -4.80
C LYS A 605 -18.57 35.74 -5.67
N GLY A 606 -19.29 34.83 -5.04
CA GLY A 606 -20.24 33.93 -5.68
C GLY A 606 -19.62 32.89 -6.64
N LEU A 607 -18.29 32.69 -6.61
CA LEU A 607 -17.61 31.54 -7.22
C LEU A 607 -17.47 30.42 -6.20
N ILE A 608 -18.34 29.43 -6.33
CA ILE A 608 -18.36 28.29 -5.42
C ILE A 608 -17.30 27.23 -5.80
N VAL A 609 -17.13 26.98 -7.10
CA VAL A 609 -16.09 26.09 -7.67
C VAL A 609 -15.70 26.68 -9.02
N GLY A 610 -14.51 27.25 -9.14
CA GLY A 610 -14.13 27.98 -10.34
C GLY A 610 -12.63 28.22 -10.50
N ILE A 611 -12.28 28.78 -11.65
CA ILE A 611 -10.92 29.20 -12.02
C ILE A 611 -10.95 30.69 -12.32
N LEU A 612 -10.11 31.43 -11.61
CA LEU A 612 -9.90 32.86 -11.78
C LEU A 612 -8.67 33.10 -12.66
N THR A 613 -8.81 33.94 -13.68
CA THR A 613 -7.70 34.44 -14.50
C THR A 613 -7.52 35.93 -14.21
N VAL A 614 -6.41 36.29 -13.57
CA VAL A 614 -6.05 37.67 -13.28
C VAL A 614 -5.29 38.24 -14.46
N LEU A 615 -5.78 39.37 -14.98
CA LEU A 615 -5.22 40.09 -16.11
C LEU A 615 -4.51 41.35 -15.61
N GLU A 616 -3.42 41.72 -16.27
CA GLU A 616 -2.74 42.99 -16.05
C GLU A 616 -3.66 44.15 -16.43
N ASP A 617 -3.84 45.11 -15.52
CA ASP A 617 -4.55 46.37 -15.77
C ASP A 617 -3.65 47.33 -16.59
N ASP A 618 -3.66 47.15 -17.91
CA ASP A 618 -2.96 48.02 -18.86
C ASP A 618 -3.96 48.69 -19.83
N ASP A 619 -3.88 50.02 -19.93
CA ASP A 619 -4.68 50.87 -20.83
C ASP A 619 -4.26 50.73 -22.32
N SER A 620 -3.29 49.87 -22.63
CA SER A 620 -2.76 49.69 -23.97
C SER A 620 -3.64 48.77 -24.84
N SER A 621 -3.65 48.98 -26.16
CA SER A 621 -4.42 48.17 -27.11
C SER A 621 -3.84 46.76 -27.35
N ALA A 622 -2.93 46.30 -26.49
CA ALA A 622 -2.31 44.99 -26.56
C ALA A 622 -3.23 43.93 -25.94
N PRO A 623 -3.11 42.64 -26.30
CA PRO A 623 -3.86 41.58 -25.62
C PRO A 623 -3.44 41.52 -24.15
N ALA A 624 -4.43 41.62 -23.25
CA ALA A 624 -4.22 41.63 -21.81
C ALA A 624 -3.35 40.45 -21.34
N ARG A 625 -2.25 40.76 -20.69
CA ARG A 625 -1.31 39.75 -20.18
C ARG A 625 -1.94 39.02 -19.00
N ILE A 626 -1.84 37.68 -19.00
CA ILE A 626 -2.25 36.87 -17.86
C ILE A 626 -1.17 36.95 -16.79
N MET A 627 -1.54 37.44 -15.61
CA MET A 627 -0.64 37.59 -14.45
C MET A 627 -0.70 36.38 -13.53
N ASN A 628 -1.90 35.85 -13.30
CA ASN A 628 -2.13 34.73 -12.39
C ASN A 628 -3.32 33.88 -12.85
N ILE A 629 -3.23 32.57 -12.62
CA ILE A 629 -4.36 31.65 -12.71
C ILE A 629 -4.52 30.98 -11.35
N ALA A 630 -5.72 31.11 -10.78
CA ALA A 630 -6.04 30.63 -9.44
C ALA A 630 -7.27 29.71 -9.44
N VAL A 631 -7.31 28.77 -8.50
CA VAL A 631 -8.47 27.91 -8.24
C VAL A 631 -9.22 28.46 -7.04
N ILE A 632 -10.53 28.62 -7.21
CA ILE A 632 -11.46 29.12 -6.19
C ILE A 632 -12.37 27.98 -5.73
N LEU A 633 -12.47 27.78 -4.42
CA LEU A 633 -13.42 26.88 -3.78
C LEU A 633 -14.06 27.58 -2.59
N GLU A 634 -15.40 27.51 -2.47
CA GLU A 634 -16.16 28.19 -1.40
C GLU A 634 -15.83 29.70 -1.30
N GLU A 635 -15.65 30.37 -2.45
CA GLU A 635 -15.29 31.80 -2.55
C GLU A 635 -13.88 32.16 -2.02
N ASP A 636 -13.04 31.16 -1.73
CA ASP A 636 -11.65 31.34 -1.30
C ASP A 636 -10.64 30.91 -2.37
N ILE A 637 -9.54 31.67 -2.52
CA ILE A 637 -8.39 31.27 -3.33
C ILE A 637 -7.64 30.13 -2.63
N VAL A 638 -7.72 28.92 -3.19
CA VAL A 638 -7.08 27.73 -2.62
C VAL A 638 -5.76 27.36 -3.30
N LEU A 639 -5.60 27.70 -4.58
CA LEU A 639 -4.37 27.58 -5.35
C LEU A 639 -4.18 28.82 -6.22
N GLN A 640 -2.94 29.21 -6.46
CA GLN A 640 -2.55 30.37 -7.25
C GLN A 640 -1.24 30.06 -7.99
N ASP A 641 -0.82 30.99 -8.86
CA ASP A 641 0.42 30.92 -9.64
C ASP A 641 0.47 29.69 -10.58
N LEU A 642 -0.69 29.26 -11.06
CA LEU A 642 -0.79 28.08 -11.92
C LEU A 642 -0.37 28.41 -13.36
N PRO A 643 0.37 27.52 -14.03
CA PRO A 643 1.04 27.85 -15.28
C PRO A 643 0.10 28.01 -16.47
N ASP A 644 -1.02 27.27 -16.47
CA ASP A 644 -1.96 27.24 -17.59
C ASP A 644 -3.35 26.77 -17.14
N LEU A 645 -4.35 27.04 -17.99
CA LEU A 645 -5.74 26.67 -17.71
C LEU A 645 -5.96 25.15 -17.59
N PRO A 646 -5.40 24.29 -18.46
CA PRO A 646 -5.52 22.83 -18.29
C PRO A 646 -5.02 22.33 -16.93
N THR A 647 -3.91 22.85 -16.44
CA THR A 647 -3.32 22.50 -15.15
C THR A 647 -4.21 22.98 -14.01
N ALA A 648 -4.72 24.21 -14.08
CA ALA A 648 -5.66 24.72 -13.10
C ALA A 648 -6.96 23.90 -13.04
N PHE A 649 -7.47 23.50 -14.21
CA PHE A 649 -8.65 22.64 -14.28
C PHE A 649 -8.39 21.26 -13.68
N ALA A 650 -7.25 20.65 -13.98
CA ALA A 650 -6.88 19.36 -13.43
C ALA A 650 -6.81 19.42 -11.89
N PHE A 651 -6.17 20.45 -11.32
CA PHE A 651 -6.14 20.60 -9.85
C PHE A 651 -7.50 20.91 -9.24
N LEU A 652 -8.32 21.74 -9.87
CA LEU A 652 -9.71 21.95 -9.45
C LEU A 652 -10.48 20.63 -9.40
N PHE A 653 -10.34 19.80 -10.43
CA PHE A 653 -10.96 18.47 -10.48
C PHE A 653 -10.40 17.53 -9.39
N GLY A 654 -9.08 17.54 -9.16
CA GLY A 654 -8.43 16.77 -8.10
C GLY A 654 -8.91 17.16 -6.70
N LEU A 655 -9.07 18.46 -6.45
CA LEU A 655 -9.57 18.98 -5.18
C LEU A 655 -11.04 18.64 -4.94
N ILE A 656 -11.89 18.64 -5.98
CA ILE A 656 -13.28 18.19 -5.86
C ILE A 656 -13.35 16.76 -5.30
N TYR A 657 -12.50 15.85 -5.76
CA TYR A 657 -12.43 14.49 -5.24
C TYR A 657 -11.82 14.43 -3.84
N SER A 658 -10.69 15.12 -3.65
CA SER A 658 -9.94 15.13 -2.37
C SER A 658 -10.81 15.62 -1.22
N LEU A 659 -11.60 16.67 -1.46
CA LEU A 659 -12.48 17.34 -0.50
C LEU A 659 -13.93 16.81 -0.53
N ASN A 660 -14.21 15.78 -1.34
CA ASN A 660 -15.54 15.17 -1.48
C ASN A 660 -16.66 16.16 -1.87
N LEU A 661 -16.36 17.13 -2.73
CA LEU A 661 -17.28 18.18 -3.13
C LEU A 661 -18.27 17.70 -4.19
N GLN A 662 -19.50 18.23 -4.16
CA GLN A 662 -20.43 18.10 -5.28
C GLN A 662 -20.03 18.99 -6.44
N TYR A 663 -20.30 18.51 -7.65
CA TYR A 663 -20.39 19.39 -8.80
C TYR A 663 -21.55 20.38 -8.63
N PRO A 664 -21.32 21.69 -8.85
CA PRO A 664 -22.39 22.67 -8.97
C PRO A 664 -23.41 22.22 -10.01
N LYS A 665 -24.71 22.44 -9.75
CA LYS A 665 -25.79 21.98 -10.64
C LYS A 665 -25.68 22.59 -12.03
N GLU A 666 -25.18 23.82 -12.08
CA GLU A 666 -24.94 24.67 -13.23
C GLU A 666 -23.78 24.20 -14.12
N LEU A 667 -22.91 23.33 -13.57
CA LEU A 667 -21.71 22.81 -14.22
C LEU A 667 -21.72 21.27 -14.32
N ARG A 668 -22.90 20.69 -14.11
CA ARG A 668 -23.06 19.24 -13.97
C ARG A 668 -22.57 18.47 -15.19
N TYR A 669 -22.90 18.92 -16.41
CA TYR A 669 -22.57 18.18 -17.62
C TYR A 669 -21.09 18.36 -17.99
N THR A 670 -20.51 19.53 -17.71
CA THR A 670 -19.07 19.78 -17.85
C THR A 670 -18.28 18.83 -16.96
N PHE A 671 -18.54 18.81 -15.65
CA PHE A 671 -17.83 17.90 -14.75
C PHE A 671 -18.14 16.42 -15.02
N GLU A 672 -19.36 16.05 -15.41
CA GLU A 672 -19.67 14.68 -15.85
C GLU A 672 -18.85 14.28 -17.10
N THR A 673 -18.62 15.21 -18.03
CA THR A 673 -17.77 14.97 -19.21
C THR A 673 -16.32 14.77 -18.81
N ILE A 674 -15.77 15.65 -17.97
CA ILE A 674 -14.39 15.51 -17.48
C ILE A 674 -14.23 14.18 -16.75
N GLN A 675 -15.14 13.86 -15.85
CA GLN A 675 -15.09 12.62 -15.10
C GLN A 675 -15.18 11.37 -15.99
N LYS A 676 -16.24 11.24 -16.79
CA LYS A 676 -16.59 9.95 -17.44
C LYS A 676 -16.05 9.81 -18.85
N VAL A 677 -15.69 10.92 -19.49
CA VAL A 677 -15.12 10.91 -20.85
C VAL A 677 -13.62 11.11 -20.79
N PHE A 678 -13.12 12.09 -20.02
CA PHE A 678 -11.67 12.37 -20.01
C PHE A 678 -10.94 11.47 -19.01
N MET A 679 -11.43 11.37 -17.78
CA MET A 679 -10.79 10.58 -16.72
C MET A 679 -11.27 9.13 -16.69
N GLU A 680 -12.33 8.81 -17.44
CA GLU A 680 -12.95 7.47 -17.52
C GLU A 680 -13.39 6.90 -16.16
N LEU A 681 -13.86 7.78 -15.27
CA LEU A 681 -14.33 7.45 -13.93
C LEU A 681 -15.84 7.18 -13.93
N GLY A 682 -16.21 5.93 -14.20
CA GLY A 682 -17.60 5.44 -14.21
C GLY A 682 -18.24 5.38 -15.60
N THR A 683 -19.32 4.61 -15.72
CA THR A 683 -19.87 4.18 -17.03
C THR A 683 -21.22 4.81 -17.38
N ASP A 684 -22.00 5.20 -16.38
CA ASP A 684 -23.36 5.71 -16.59
C ASP A 684 -23.36 7.16 -17.09
N LEU A 685 -23.59 7.38 -18.39
CA LEU A 685 -23.65 8.72 -18.97
C LEU A 685 -25.06 9.30 -19.01
N SER A 686 -25.22 10.58 -18.69
CA SER A 686 -26.43 11.32 -19.07
C SER A 686 -26.60 11.35 -20.59
N ALA A 687 -27.84 11.49 -21.07
CA ALA A 687 -28.12 11.50 -22.51
C ALA A 687 -27.33 12.59 -23.27
N ARG A 688 -27.09 13.73 -22.62
CA ARG A 688 -26.32 14.85 -23.18
C ARG A 688 -24.84 14.49 -23.34
N VAL A 689 -24.21 13.97 -22.28
CA VAL A 689 -22.78 13.58 -22.32
C VAL A 689 -22.57 12.37 -23.22
N ARG A 690 -23.51 11.42 -23.25
CA ARG A 690 -23.49 10.29 -24.22
C ARG A 690 -23.50 10.79 -25.67
N SER A 691 -24.34 11.78 -25.98
CA SER A 691 -24.37 12.38 -27.32
C SER A 691 -23.04 13.06 -27.68
N LEU A 692 -22.42 13.78 -26.73
CA LEU A 692 -21.09 14.36 -26.94
C LEU A 692 -20.03 13.27 -27.18
N LYS A 693 -19.94 12.26 -26.31
CA LYS A 693 -18.97 11.15 -26.44
C LYS A 693 -19.07 10.48 -27.81
N ASN A 694 -20.28 10.15 -28.26
CA ASN A 694 -20.50 9.52 -29.57
C ASN A 694 -20.01 10.40 -30.74
N LYS A 695 -20.17 11.73 -30.64
CA LYS A 695 -19.71 12.66 -31.68
C LYS A 695 -18.20 12.89 -31.65
N LEU A 696 -17.54 12.72 -30.51
CA LEU A 696 -16.08 12.80 -30.41
C LEU A 696 -15.38 11.58 -31.01
N LEU A 697 -16.09 10.45 -31.14
CA LEU A 697 -15.61 9.23 -31.78
C LEU A 697 -15.81 9.22 -33.31
N GLN A 698 -16.48 10.25 -33.85
CA GLN A 698 -16.68 10.50 -35.29
C GLN A 698 -15.66 11.51 -35.79
#